data_AF-A0A4D6C6Z1-F1
#
_entry.id   AF-A0A4D6C6Z1-F1
#
_cell.length_a   1.000
_cell.length_b   1.000
_cell.length_c   1.000
_cell.angle_alpha   90.00
_cell.angle_beta   90.00
_cell.angle_gamma   90.00
#
_symmetry.space_group_name_H-M   'P 1'
#
loop_
_entity.id
_entity.type
_entity.pdbx_description
1 polymer ?
#
loop_
_entity_poly.entity_id
_entity_poly.type
_entity_poly.pdbx_seq_one_letter_code
_entity_poly.pdbx_strand_id
1 'polypeptide(L)'
;MEQIQYIDSKFKFKVRIGTLLDQEHPSVYTYTFGVRDLEEVLRDPNNDTGFIPILESKRTIQNVEKTKDFTQNRIFALCFPQERNREEVIKILQDYGFNVNLVYRNKNPFPRRLTKEPGFTVVLCFDREIDDARVRDYLLKGLRRLTNSITFDFRGSKSLDDEASVARIFESNTEFVISPSEDLNVWTDKIVSIHSLLLDYAPNTEIPYLTGILKEWGDIDSSIKLEKVERKRRFKWSRVQEKSKIIDNFCKGLEPLNKKQLFALIVNAKDVSPGLSQVKKFMELFDDSTYTSKDYNLIKSVREFKAIYSILQHAPLRDIDPKFDNSGYSLMTAGAKLRDIIVSLKPCHHYTTLERAAEDIQSWLIESDVNEKDSLHLLKAATGVGKTQILINLIAKKQLTDCILAFSTRALMNEVADRLREEGFKDFIITPEIPEFSNSEWNEKVKSFYFLRHFDYLSSLLHQIMESGDEEDSKKARRFYDDQRLSSTTNRIVLTTHISMLNAFMGKRQFKHKRVIFDEDICQKLIPISFFGNNEIDFLINEIDRYFTEDEKDLFTQVLDFLYTSTPIKVVKVSEEDRIKIEKFAEILKEKKQIKFAPRFMDVLQSDYFKIYNDPIRSSQSGFYGIKKIEIPSYYNVQIMSATLDPWFYEKMFPFPEKTIYYKEVGTVPNKSVVIQYTGKAYTRKQVFSNREIPLIGPKTIILSYKGFREAYPHLNVHDKLHFGNLEGLNPWQNQPKDKILSIAVVGTPVERLINVELYANILNLDYKSRLGKPQKKYQEEITLEFTDRTVIFPFYTYENKNLVEIEVRMASQQLEQAIGRARTTRIANKVVCFSRIPTRGIVDKSYEYSSFNPYEHDLD
;
A
#
# COMPACT_ATOMS: atom_id res chain seq x y z
N MET A 1 -48.81 -2.68 68.54
CA MET A 1 -49.87 -2.54 67.52
C MET A 1 -49.22 -2.90 66.20
N GLU A 2 -49.26 -4.18 65.81
CA GLU A 2 -50.34 -4.71 64.98
C GLU A 2 -50.62 -3.79 63.79
N GLN A 3 -50.08 -4.22 62.64
CA GLN A 3 -50.78 -4.42 61.37
C GLN A 3 -51.86 -3.43 60.93
N ILE A 4 -51.83 -3.14 59.61
CA ILE A 4 -52.94 -2.86 58.66
C ILE A 4 -52.68 -1.53 57.92
N GLN A 5 -52.26 -1.59 56.65
CA GLN A 5 -53.04 -1.87 55.42
C GLN A 5 -53.82 -0.63 54.90
N TYR A 6 -53.40 -0.20 53.70
CA TYR A 6 -54.22 -0.21 52.48
C TYR A 6 -55.11 1.01 52.11
N ILE A 7 -55.00 1.36 50.82
CA ILE A 7 -55.96 2.00 49.88
C ILE A 7 -56.04 3.53 49.75
N ASP A 8 -55.46 4.02 48.64
CA ASP A 8 -56.10 4.65 47.45
C ASP A 8 -57.27 5.64 47.64
N SER A 9 -57.16 6.83 47.03
CA SER A 9 -58.10 7.32 46.00
C SER A 9 -57.96 8.84 45.70
N LYS A 10 -57.53 9.11 44.46
CA LYS A 10 -58.20 9.95 43.44
C LYS A 10 -58.62 11.44 43.72
N PHE A 11 -57.91 12.31 42.97
CA PHE A 11 -58.35 13.53 42.24
C PHE A 11 -58.74 14.82 43.00
N LYS A 12 -58.12 15.97 42.63
CA LYS A 12 -58.72 17.07 41.81
C LYS A 12 -57.85 18.35 41.73
N PHE A 13 -57.53 18.79 40.49
CA PHE A 13 -57.65 20.17 39.91
C PHE A 13 -56.93 21.40 40.58
N LYS A 14 -56.37 22.47 39.94
CA LYS A 14 -56.29 23.00 38.56
C LYS A 14 -55.54 24.38 38.55
N VAL A 15 -55.08 24.81 37.36
CA VAL A 15 -54.89 26.20 36.82
C VAL A 15 -53.57 27.00 37.03
N ARG A 16 -52.71 26.95 36.00
CA ARG A 16 -52.24 28.01 35.03
C ARG A 16 -51.80 29.45 35.45
N ILE A 17 -50.48 29.67 35.32
CA ILE A 17 -49.65 30.77 34.71
C ILE A 17 -49.85 32.26 35.11
N GLY A 18 -48.72 32.92 35.43
CA GLY A 18 -48.42 34.35 35.19
C GLY A 18 -47.30 34.89 36.08
N THR A 19 -46.01 34.84 35.70
CA THR A 19 -45.17 35.81 34.94
C THR A 19 -44.34 36.79 35.78
N LEU A 20 -43.07 36.92 35.34
CA LEU A 20 -42.07 37.99 35.55
C LEU A 20 -41.31 38.01 36.89
N LEU A 21 -39.99 37.73 36.82
CA LEU A 21 -38.94 38.69 37.15
C LEU A 21 -37.54 38.13 36.83
N ASP A 22 -36.84 38.83 35.94
CA ASP A 22 -35.39 38.81 35.77
C ASP A 22 -34.69 39.17 37.09
N GLN A 23 -33.64 38.42 37.46
CA GLN A 23 -32.31 38.94 37.81
C GLN A 23 -31.38 37.79 38.24
N GLU A 24 -30.29 37.67 37.48
CA GLU A 24 -28.94 37.22 37.86
C GLU A 24 -28.75 35.87 38.57
N HIS A 25 -28.27 34.91 37.76
CA HIS A 25 -27.63 33.63 38.08
C HIS A 25 -28.46 32.55 38.82
N PRO A 26 -29.02 31.56 38.10
CA PRO A 26 -29.20 30.24 38.68
C PRO A 26 -27.85 29.51 38.57
N SER A 27 -27.14 29.45 39.68
CA SER A 27 -26.09 28.45 39.92
C SER A 27 -26.64 27.08 39.54
N VAL A 28 -26.10 26.51 38.47
CA VAL A 28 -26.40 25.16 37.99
C VAL A 28 -25.91 24.17 39.04
N TYR A 29 -26.82 23.46 39.69
CA TYR A 29 -26.48 22.34 40.54
C TYR A 29 -26.16 21.14 39.65
N THR A 30 -24.89 20.76 39.58
CA THR A 30 -24.42 19.58 38.87
C THR A 30 -24.56 18.35 39.78
N TYR A 31 -25.45 17.43 39.43
CA TYR A 31 -25.42 16.08 40.01
C TYR A 31 -24.55 15.19 39.13
N THR A 32 -23.60 14.50 39.75
CA THR A 32 -22.71 13.55 39.08
C THR A 32 -23.17 12.17 39.49
N PHE A 33 -23.72 11.37 38.56
CA PHE A 33 -24.08 9.98 38.85
C PHE A 33 -22.81 9.13 38.95
N GLY A 34 -22.52 8.59 40.12
CA GLY A 34 -21.54 7.53 40.33
C GLY A 34 -22.14 6.14 40.11
N VAL A 35 -21.27 5.12 39.99
CA VAL A 35 -21.69 3.71 39.89
C VAL A 35 -22.52 3.30 41.11
N ARG A 36 -22.22 3.83 42.30
CA ARG A 36 -23.02 3.65 43.52
C ARG A 36 -24.42 4.25 43.43
N ASP A 37 -24.57 5.42 42.81
CA ASP A 37 -25.89 6.05 42.64
C ASP A 37 -26.76 5.29 41.64
N LEU A 38 -26.13 4.70 40.60
CA LEU A 38 -26.82 3.81 39.66
C LEU A 38 -27.21 2.48 40.33
N GLU A 39 -26.33 1.89 41.16
CA GLU A 39 -26.63 0.69 41.95
C GLU A 39 -27.74 0.92 43.00
N GLU A 40 -27.81 2.11 43.63
CA GLU A 40 -28.90 2.46 44.55
C GLU A 40 -30.22 2.70 43.82
N VAL A 41 -30.22 3.37 42.67
CA VAL A 41 -31.42 3.57 41.83
C VAL A 41 -31.96 2.26 41.26
N LEU A 42 -31.08 1.31 40.96
CA LEU A 42 -31.44 -0.04 40.50
C LEU A 42 -31.90 -0.97 41.62
N ARG A 43 -31.54 -0.69 42.89
CA ARG A 43 -31.92 -1.52 44.06
C ARG A 43 -33.16 -1.01 44.82
N ASP A 44 -33.74 0.14 44.46
CA ASP A 44 -34.95 0.65 45.12
C ASP A 44 -36.22 -0.02 44.56
N PRO A 45 -36.89 -0.90 45.34
CA PRO A 45 -38.05 -1.66 44.88
C PRO A 45 -39.31 -0.81 44.64
N ASN A 46 -39.31 0.49 44.93
CA ASN A 46 -40.45 1.38 44.69
C ASN A 46 -40.37 2.14 43.36
N ASN A 47 -39.34 1.93 42.54
CA ASN A 47 -39.08 2.72 41.34
C ASN A 47 -39.77 2.18 40.07
N ASP A 48 -41.05 1.86 40.17
CA ASP A 48 -41.83 1.20 39.11
C ASP A 48 -42.44 2.18 38.09
N THR A 49 -41.99 3.44 38.08
CA THR A 49 -42.58 4.50 37.24
C THR A 49 -41.57 5.28 36.38
N GLY A 50 -40.48 4.66 35.94
CA GLY A 50 -39.68 5.18 34.80
C GLY A 50 -39.19 6.64 34.89
N PHE A 51 -39.17 7.24 36.08
CA PHE A 51 -38.74 8.61 36.35
C PHE A 51 -37.86 8.57 37.60
N ILE A 52 -36.59 8.94 37.45
CA ILE A 52 -35.71 9.18 38.60
C ILE A 52 -36.23 10.46 39.29
N PRO A 53 -36.59 10.43 40.59
CA PRO A 53 -36.94 11.64 41.32
C PRO A 53 -35.71 12.55 41.39
N ILE A 54 -35.88 13.83 41.07
CA ILE A 54 -34.88 14.85 41.38
C ILE A 54 -34.82 14.94 42.91
N LEU A 55 -33.76 14.40 43.52
CA LEU A 55 -33.49 14.53 44.95
C LEU A 55 -33.25 16.00 45.29
N GLU A 56 -34.20 16.60 46.01
CA GLU A 56 -34.08 17.94 46.57
C GLU A 56 -32.95 18.01 47.60
N SER A 57 -32.18 19.09 47.47
CA SER A 57 -30.96 19.45 48.18
C SER A 57 -31.01 19.32 49.72
N LYS A 58 -29.88 18.94 50.32
CA LYS A 58 -29.14 19.73 51.34
C LYS A 58 -28.00 18.90 51.93
N ARG A 59 -26.76 19.10 51.45
CA ARG A 59 -25.56 19.15 52.31
C ARG A 59 -24.34 19.66 51.54
N THR A 60 -23.63 20.53 52.24
CA THR A 60 -22.57 21.44 51.80
C THR A 60 -21.35 20.71 51.26
N ILE A 61 -20.79 21.23 50.17
CA ILE A 61 -19.53 20.82 49.56
C ILE A 61 -18.37 21.10 50.53
N GLN A 62 -17.76 20.05 51.06
CA GLN A 62 -16.35 20.01 51.42
C GLN A 62 -15.85 18.59 51.12
N ASN A 63 -14.82 18.49 50.28
CA ASN A 63 -14.25 17.26 49.68
C ASN A 63 -14.96 16.77 48.41
N VAL A 64 -14.69 17.45 47.30
CA VAL A 64 -14.65 16.80 45.97
C VAL A 64 -13.40 15.90 45.96
N GLU A 65 -13.48 14.76 46.66
CA GLU A 65 -12.56 13.67 46.40
C GLU A 65 -12.91 13.08 45.03
N LYS A 66 -12.08 13.44 44.03
CA LYS A 66 -11.80 12.68 42.80
C LYS A 66 -12.93 11.74 42.36
N THR A 67 -13.82 12.22 41.50
CA THR A 67 -14.73 11.39 40.69
C THR A 67 -13.92 10.53 39.71
N LYS A 68 -13.28 9.48 40.23
CA LYS A 68 -12.53 8.48 39.46
C LYS A 68 -13.46 7.53 38.69
N ASP A 69 -14.72 7.39 39.09
CA ASP A 69 -15.55 6.25 38.69
C ASP A 69 -16.07 6.29 37.24
N PHE A 70 -16.41 7.47 36.67
CA PHE A 70 -16.82 7.53 35.24
C PHE A 70 -15.64 7.38 34.27
N THR A 71 -14.43 7.63 34.77
CA THR A 71 -13.16 7.40 34.06
C THR A 71 -12.59 6.00 34.27
N GLN A 72 -13.20 5.17 35.10
CA GLN A 72 -12.79 3.76 35.23
C GLN A 72 -13.31 3.01 34.00
N ASN A 73 -12.43 2.27 33.33
CA ASN A 73 -12.66 1.66 32.02
C ASN A 73 -13.67 0.48 32.08
N ARG A 74 -14.90 0.68 32.58
CA ARG A 74 -15.94 -0.36 32.80
C ARG A 74 -17.21 -0.16 31.97
N ILE A 75 -17.38 1.03 31.40
CA ILE A 75 -18.62 1.46 30.75
C ILE A 75 -18.37 1.64 29.24
N PHE A 76 -19.25 1.05 28.42
CA PHE A 76 -19.22 1.18 26.97
C PHE A 76 -20.55 1.73 26.47
N ALA A 77 -20.50 2.85 25.75
CA ALA A 77 -21.68 3.49 25.16
C ALA A 77 -21.72 3.25 23.65
N LEU A 78 -22.84 2.71 23.18
CA LEU A 78 -23.09 2.35 21.80
C LEU A 78 -24.15 3.25 21.15
N CYS A 79 -23.76 4.20 20.30
CA CYS A 79 -24.62 5.12 19.56
C CYS A 79 -25.13 4.53 18.24
N PHE A 80 -26.41 4.79 17.95
CA PHE A 80 -27.12 4.35 16.76
C PHE A 80 -27.96 5.50 16.17
N PRO A 81 -28.12 5.55 14.84
CA PRO A 81 -29.03 6.51 14.19
C PRO A 81 -30.50 6.18 14.50
N GLN A 82 -31.39 7.15 14.38
CA GLN A 82 -32.82 7.01 14.70
C GLN A 82 -33.52 5.90 13.91
N GLU A 83 -33.09 5.68 12.66
CA GLU A 83 -33.63 4.69 11.73
C GLU A 83 -33.33 3.25 12.15
N ARG A 84 -32.36 3.04 13.05
CA ARG A 84 -32.04 1.71 13.55
C ARG A 84 -33.10 1.27 14.56
N ASN A 85 -33.62 0.05 14.40
CA ASN A 85 -34.57 -0.50 15.37
C ASN A 85 -33.86 -0.78 16.70
N ARG A 86 -34.32 -0.12 17.77
CA ARG A 86 -33.72 -0.20 19.11
C ARG A 86 -33.90 -1.58 19.72
N GLU A 87 -35.10 -2.14 19.63
CA GLU A 87 -35.44 -3.45 20.18
C GLU A 87 -34.64 -4.57 19.50
N GLU A 88 -34.36 -4.45 18.20
CA GLU A 88 -33.49 -5.36 17.45
C GLU A 88 -32.05 -5.32 17.96
N VAL A 89 -31.50 -4.13 18.21
CA VAL A 89 -30.13 -3.95 18.74
C VAL A 89 -29.99 -4.54 20.14
N ILE A 90 -30.98 -4.29 21.01
CA ILE A 90 -31.00 -4.84 22.38
C ILE A 90 -31.06 -6.36 22.31
N LYS A 91 -31.93 -6.92 21.46
CA LYS A 91 -32.06 -8.36 21.27
C LYS A 91 -30.77 -9.00 20.76
N ILE A 92 -30.08 -8.39 19.79
CA ILE A 92 -28.78 -8.85 19.30
C ILE A 92 -27.74 -8.89 20.44
N LEU A 93 -27.70 -7.87 21.29
CA LEU A 93 -26.79 -7.86 22.42
C LEU A 93 -27.12 -8.97 23.42
N GLN A 94 -28.40 -9.15 23.75
CA GLN A 94 -28.88 -10.19 24.67
C GLN A 94 -28.66 -11.61 24.12
N ASP A 95 -28.85 -11.84 22.81
CA ASP A 95 -28.62 -13.14 22.16
C ASP A 95 -27.14 -13.57 22.26
N TYR A 96 -26.22 -12.61 22.39
CA TYR A 96 -24.79 -12.83 22.63
C TYR A 96 -24.40 -12.73 24.10
N GLY A 97 -25.41 -12.72 24.97
CA GLY A 97 -25.30 -12.73 26.41
C GLY A 97 -25.00 -11.37 27.02
N PHE A 98 -25.02 -10.26 26.30
CA PHE A 98 -24.78 -8.95 26.89
C PHE A 98 -26.04 -8.42 27.59
N ASN A 99 -25.84 -7.99 28.83
CA ASN A 99 -26.82 -7.28 29.61
C ASN A 99 -26.80 -5.81 29.19
N VAL A 100 -27.92 -5.32 28.65
CA VAL A 100 -28.10 -3.90 28.37
C VAL A 100 -28.49 -3.20 29.66
N ASN A 101 -27.60 -2.34 30.17
CA ASN A 101 -27.79 -1.71 31.47
C ASN A 101 -28.54 -0.38 31.36
N LEU A 102 -28.42 0.35 30.24
CA LEU A 102 -29.16 1.59 30.02
C LEU A 102 -29.37 1.87 28.53
N VAL A 103 -30.52 2.45 28.17
CA VAL A 103 -30.78 2.99 26.82
C VAL A 103 -31.41 4.38 26.92
N TYR A 104 -30.87 5.34 26.17
CA TYR A 104 -31.40 6.71 26.15
C TYR A 104 -31.34 7.33 24.75
N ARG A 105 -32.21 8.31 24.50
CA ARG A 105 -32.30 8.99 23.19
C ARG A 105 -31.35 10.18 23.14
N ASN A 106 -30.54 10.30 22.09
CA ASN A 106 -29.59 11.41 21.92
C ASN A 106 -30.25 12.55 21.16
N LYS A 107 -30.47 13.71 21.80
CA LYS A 107 -30.93 14.92 21.10
C LYS A 107 -29.80 15.66 20.33
N ASN A 108 -28.53 15.42 20.70
CA ASN A 108 -27.35 15.95 20.03
C ASN A 108 -26.28 14.86 19.90
N PRO A 109 -26.14 14.17 18.75
CA PRO A 109 -25.13 13.13 18.60
C PRO A 109 -23.72 13.76 18.54
N PHE A 110 -22.81 13.27 19.39
CA PHE A 110 -21.39 13.61 19.32
C PHE A 110 -20.60 12.48 18.66
N PRO A 111 -19.68 12.77 17.72
CA PRO A 111 -19.35 14.08 17.18
C PRO A 111 -20.33 14.53 16.08
N ARG A 112 -20.52 15.85 16.00
CA ARG A 112 -21.32 16.55 14.96
C ARG A 112 -20.95 16.22 13.50
N ARG A 113 -19.89 15.45 13.25
CA ARG A 113 -19.34 15.16 11.92
C ARG A 113 -19.98 13.97 11.21
N LEU A 114 -20.82 13.15 11.86
CA LEU A 114 -21.26 11.88 11.26
C LEU A 114 -22.78 11.68 11.15
N THR A 115 -23.61 12.35 11.96
CA THR A 115 -25.08 12.27 11.83
C THR A 115 -25.73 13.58 12.25
N LYS A 116 -26.55 14.19 11.37
CA LYS A 116 -27.31 15.42 11.66
C LYS A 116 -28.61 15.17 12.46
N GLU A 117 -29.01 13.91 12.66
CA GLU A 117 -30.31 13.54 13.24
C GLU A 117 -30.24 12.88 14.65
N PRO A 118 -31.27 13.04 15.50
CA PRO A 118 -31.30 12.54 16.88
C PRO A 118 -31.47 11.00 16.97
N GLY A 119 -30.42 10.29 17.38
CA GLY A 119 -30.39 8.82 17.53
C GLY A 119 -30.66 8.28 18.93
N PHE A 120 -30.16 7.10 19.26
CA PHE A 120 -30.18 6.51 20.62
C PHE A 120 -28.84 5.89 21.00
N THR A 121 -28.58 5.77 22.30
CA THR A 121 -27.37 5.14 22.88
C THR A 121 -27.76 3.98 23.77
N VAL A 122 -27.04 2.87 23.62
CA VAL A 122 -27.11 1.68 24.48
C VAL A 122 -25.85 1.62 25.33
N VAL A 123 -25.96 1.46 26.65
CA VAL A 123 -24.83 1.42 27.57
C VAL A 123 -24.69 0.04 28.18
N LEU A 124 -23.45 -0.46 28.19
CA LEU A 124 -23.06 -1.72 28.79
C LEU A 124 -22.07 -1.44 29.92
N CYS A 125 -22.34 -2.01 31.09
CA CYS A 125 -21.51 -1.90 32.28
C CYS A 125 -20.91 -3.27 32.61
N PHE A 126 -19.61 -3.30 32.91
CA PHE A 126 -18.86 -4.51 33.25
C PHE A 126 -18.55 -4.63 34.73
N ASP A 127 -18.49 -5.87 35.20
CA ASP A 127 -18.19 -6.26 36.58
C ASP A 127 -16.75 -5.94 37.04
N ARG A 128 -15.85 -5.52 36.14
CA ARG A 128 -14.47 -5.11 36.48
C ARG A 128 -13.90 -4.05 35.52
N GLU A 129 -12.88 -3.32 35.99
CA GLU A 129 -12.12 -2.32 35.21
C GLU A 129 -11.26 -2.96 34.12
N ILE A 130 -11.24 -2.34 32.94
CA ILE A 130 -10.47 -2.80 31.77
C ILE A 130 -9.37 -1.77 31.45
N ASP A 131 -8.26 -1.85 32.18
CA ASP A 131 -7.23 -0.81 32.14
C ASP A 131 -6.26 -0.90 30.96
N ASP A 132 -6.27 -2.01 30.20
CA ASP A 132 -5.49 -2.12 28.98
C ASP A 132 -6.26 -1.59 27.77
N ALA A 133 -5.74 -0.50 27.21
CA ALA A 133 -6.31 0.18 26.04
C ALA A 133 -6.48 -0.74 24.81
N ARG A 134 -5.64 -1.76 24.64
CA ARG A 134 -5.72 -2.71 23.52
C ARG A 134 -6.90 -3.65 23.69
N VAL A 135 -7.19 -4.04 24.92
CA VAL A 135 -8.32 -4.91 25.28
C VAL A 135 -9.64 -4.15 25.18
N ARG A 136 -9.65 -2.88 25.55
CA ARG A 136 -10.78 -1.98 25.34
C ARG A 136 -11.09 -1.80 23.84
N ASP A 137 -10.08 -1.51 23.01
CA ASP A 137 -10.23 -1.39 21.56
C ASP A 137 -10.71 -2.70 20.92
N TYR A 138 -10.25 -3.84 21.42
CA TYR A 138 -10.70 -5.16 21.00
C TYR A 138 -12.19 -5.39 21.28
N LEU A 139 -12.64 -5.08 22.50
CA LEU A 139 -14.05 -5.19 22.88
C LEU A 139 -14.94 -4.26 22.04
N LEU A 140 -14.51 -3.00 21.86
CA LEU A 140 -15.20 -2.03 21.00
C LEU A 140 -15.33 -2.52 19.57
N LYS A 141 -14.29 -3.11 19.00
CA LYS A 141 -14.33 -3.70 17.65
C LYS A 141 -15.32 -4.85 17.56
N GLY A 142 -15.34 -5.73 18.56
CA GLY A 142 -16.31 -6.82 18.68
C GLY A 142 -17.75 -6.31 18.74
N LEU A 143 -18.04 -5.41 19.68
CA LEU A 143 -19.36 -4.81 19.88
C LEU A 143 -19.84 -4.03 18.65
N ARG A 144 -18.96 -3.26 17.98
CA ARG A 144 -19.27 -2.58 16.72
C ARG A 144 -19.68 -3.55 15.63
N ARG A 145 -18.96 -4.66 15.52
CA ARG A 145 -19.22 -5.64 14.47
C ARG A 145 -20.47 -6.45 14.73
N LEU A 146 -20.75 -6.74 16.00
CA LEU A 146 -21.95 -7.41 16.44
C LEU A 146 -23.21 -6.58 16.16
N THR A 147 -23.15 -5.28 16.43
CA THR A 147 -24.33 -4.39 16.39
C THR A 147 -24.40 -3.49 15.16
N ASN A 148 -23.37 -3.49 14.31
CA ASN A 148 -23.15 -2.49 13.25
C ASN A 148 -23.24 -1.04 13.77
N SER A 149 -22.79 -0.80 15.01
CA SER A 149 -22.88 0.52 15.67
C SER A 149 -21.83 1.52 15.19
N ILE A 150 -22.17 2.80 15.27
CA ILE A 150 -21.26 3.93 14.99
C ILE A 150 -20.82 4.49 16.34
N THR A 151 -19.74 3.97 16.93
CA THR A 151 -19.44 4.27 18.35
C THR A 151 -18.07 4.84 18.61
N PHE A 152 -17.98 5.72 19.61
CA PHE A 152 -16.77 6.44 20.05
C PHE A 152 -16.19 5.83 21.33
N ASP A 153 -14.86 5.93 21.47
CA ASP A 153 -14.13 5.66 22.71
C ASP A 153 -14.07 6.96 23.54
N PHE A 154 -14.51 6.93 24.79
CA PHE A 154 -14.47 8.09 25.70
C PHE A 154 -13.05 8.62 25.98
N ARG A 155 -11.99 7.94 25.52
CA ARG A 155 -10.59 8.39 25.72
C ARG A 155 -9.77 8.58 24.45
N GLY A 156 -10.42 8.65 23.28
CA GLY A 156 -9.71 8.75 22.00
C GLY A 156 -9.25 10.16 21.57
N SER A 157 -9.78 11.23 22.15
CA SER A 157 -9.30 12.58 21.84
C SER A 157 -8.43 13.12 22.97
N LYS A 158 -7.24 13.62 22.62
CA LYS A 158 -6.44 14.53 23.46
C LYS A 158 -7.15 15.88 23.73
N SER A 159 -8.48 15.94 23.63
CA SER A 159 -9.29 17.14 23.80
C SER A 159 -10.41 16.94 24.83
N LEU A 160 -10.37 15.87 25.62
CA LEU A 160 -11.34 15.57 26.67
C LEU A 160 -10.68 15.63 28.06
N ASP A 161 -9.90 16.67 28.30
CA ASP A 161 -9.41 17.01 29.64
C ASP A 161 -10.44 17.84 30.45
N ASP A 162 -11.62 18.14 29.89
CA ASP A 162 -12.69 18.82 30.61
C ASP A 162 -13.76 17.83 31.08
N GLU A 163 -13.78 17.56 32.39
CA GLU A 163 -14.86 16.88 33.13
C GLU A 163 -16.26 17.45 32.79
N ALA A 164 -16.32 18.70 32.31
CA ALA A 164 -17.51 19.37 31.79
C ALA A 164 -18.12 18.75 30.51
N SER A 165 -17.43 17.82 29.84
CA SER A 165 -17.90 17.20 28.60
C SER A 165 -18.74 15.93 28.83
N VAL A 166 -18.50 15.21 29.93
CA VAL A 166 -19.32 14.06 30.35
C VAL A 166 -20.62 14.54 31.00
N ALA A 167 -20.55 15.61 31.80
CA ALA A 167 -21.73 16.28 32.37
C ALA A 167 -22.70 16.77 31.27
N ARG A 168 -22.16 17.36 30.19
CA ARG A 168 -22.95 17.84 29.04
C ARG A 168 -23.73 16.76 28.28
N ILE A 169 -23.36 15.48 28.42
CA ILE A 169 -24.11 14.35 27.80
C ILE A 169 -25.43 14.11 28.53
N PHE A 170 -25.49 14.40 29.83
CA PHE A 170 -26.68 14.22 30.68
C PHE A 170 -27.53 15.51 30.80
N GLU A 171 -27.01 16.66 30.38
CA GLU A 171 -27.68 17.96 30.48
C GLU A 171 -28.83 18.19 29.46
N SER A 172 -29.04 17.31 28.47
CA SER A 172 -30.00 17.57 27.38
C SER A 172 -31.30 16.77 27.44
N ASN A 173 -32.23 17.09 28.35
CA ASN A 173 -33.66 16.67 28.35
C ASN A 173 -33.97 15.34 27.59
N THR A 174 -33.36 14.24 28.02
CA THR A 174 -33.48 12.92 27.40
C THR A 174 -34.58 12.11 28.08
N GLU A 175 -35.55 11.62 27.31
CA GLU A 175 -36.44 10.55 27.80
C GLU A 175 -35.59 9.28 27.95
N PHE A 176 -35.54 8.75 29.17
CA PHE A 176 -34.97 7.44 29.46
C PHE A 176 -36.03 6.38 29.21
N VAL A 177 -35.69 5.30 28.52
CA VAL A 177 -36.55 4.12 28.45
C VAL A 177 -35.78 2.98 29.08
N ILE A 178 -36.14 2.68 30.32
CA ILE A 178 -35.51 1.61 31.08
C ILE A 178 -36.03 0.28 30.52
N SER A 179 -35.12 -0.51 29.97
CA SER A 179 -35.27 -1.97 29.97
C SER A 179 -33.99 -2.49 30.62
N PRO A 180 -33.98 -2.63 31.95
CA PRO A 180 -32.77 -2.84 32.72
C PRO A 180 -32.49 -4.34 32.86
N SER A 181 -31.23 -4.71 32.73
CA SER A 181 -30.69 -5.80 33.53
C SER A 181 -29.86 -5.15 34.64
N GLU A 182 -30.19 -5.50 35.89
CA GLU A 182 -29.43 -5.09 37.08
C GLU A 182 -28.07 -5.79 37.16
N ASP A 183 -27.91 -6.88 36.42
CA ASP A 183 -26.68 -7.67 36.39
C ASP A 183 -25.62 -6.99 35.52
N LEU A 184 -24.47 -6.71 36.13
CA LEU A 184 -23.28 -6.28 35.39
C LEU A 184 -22.81 -7.38 34.44
N ASN A 185 -22.27 -6.97 33.30
CA ASN A 185 -21.68 -7.89 32.35
C ASN A 185 -20.41 -8.50 32.97
N VAL A 186 -20.45 -9.79 33.28
CA VAL A 186 -19.28 -10.54 33.74
C VAL A 186 -18.25 -10.60 32.62
N TRP A 187 -17.14 -9.89 32.81
CA TRP A 187 -16.16 -9.66 31.75
C TRP A 187 -15.64 -10.93 31.10
N THR A 188 -15.31 -11.94 31.91
CA THR A 188 -14.70 -13.20 31.44
C THR A 188 -15.62 -13.94 30.48
N ASP A 189 -16.91 -13.88 30.71
CA ASP A 189 -17.90 -14.58 29.90
C ASP A 189 -18.11 -13.85 28.57
N LYS A 190 -18.18 -12.52 28.62
CA LYS A 190 -18.47 -11.70 27.44
C LYS A 190 -17.28 -11.60 26.49
N ILE A 191 -16.04 -11.62 27.00
CA ILE A 191 -14.87 -11.58 26.12
C ILE A 191 -14.71 -12.89 25.33
N VAL A 192 -15.10 -14.03 25.89
CA VAL A 192 -15.09 -15.32 25.17
C VAL A 192 -16.09 -15.30 24.02
N SER A 193 -17.30 -14.77 24.24
CA SER A 193 -18.32 -14.60 23.20
C SER A 193 -17.91 -13.62 22.10
N ILE A 194 -17.25 -12.50 22.44
CA ILE A 194 -16.69 -11.60 21.45
C ILE A 194 -15.52 -12.25 20.70
N HIS A 195 -14.71 -13.06 21.39
CA HIS A 195 -13.57 -13.72 20.78
C HIS A 195 -13.99 -14.78 19.76
N SER A 196 -14.97 -15.62 20.09
CA SER A 196 -15.53 -16.61 19.15
C SER A 196 -16.12 -15.92 17.92
N LEU A 197 -16.89 -14.84 18.11
CA LEU A 197 -17.41 -14.01 17.02
C LEU A 197 -16.30 -13.44 16.14
N LEU A 198 -15.21 -12.95 16.74
CA LEU A 198 -14.11 -12.36 15.96
C LEU A 198 -13.24 -13.41 15.26
N LEU A 199 -13.11 -14.62 15.80
CA LEU A 199 -12.38 -15.73 15.16
C LEU A 199 -12.99 -16.15 13.82
N ASP A 200 -14.32 -16.14 13.72
CA ASP A 200 -15.03 -16.49 12.48
C ASP A 200 -14.87 -15.44 11.37
N TYR A 201 -14.43 -14.22 11.72
CA TYR A 201 -14.33 -13.09 10.80
C TYR A 201 -12.92 -12.46 10.68
N ALA A 202 -11.94 -12.91 11.47
CA ALA A 202 -10.58 -12.36 11.48
C ALA A 202 -9.66 -13.05 10.45
N PRO A 203 -8.78 -12.31 9.76
CA PRO A 203 -7.74 -12.92 8.93
C PRO A 203 -6.77 -13.74 9.82
N ASN A 204 -6.30 -14.89 9.31
CA ASN A 204 -5.42 -15.87 10.00
C ASN A 204 -4.16 -15.28 10.70
N THR A 205 -3.77 -14.05 10.38
CA THR A 205 -2.63 -13.34 10.96
C THR A 205 -2.91 -12.70 12.32
N GLU A 206 -4.16 -12.43 12.68
CA GLU A 206 -4.53 -11.80 13.96
C GLU A 206 -4.85 -12.85 15.03
N ILE A 207 -5.30 -14.05 14.62
CA ILE A 207 -5.68 -15.16 15.51
C ILE A 207 -4.62 -15.48 16.58
N PRO A 208 -3.31 -15.66 16.28
CA PRO A 208 -2.32 -16.02 17.30
C PRO A 208 -2.07 -14.92 18.35
N TYR A 209 -2.24 -13.65 17.95
CA TYR A 209 -2.12 -12.50 18.84
C TYR A 209 -3.35 -12.40 19.76
N LEU A 210 -4.54 -12.63 19.20
CA LEU A 210 -5.81 -12.60 19.92
C LEU A 210 -5.95 -13.74 20.92
N THR A 211 -5.48 -14.94 20.58
CA THR A 211 -5.43 -16.09 21.50
C THR A 211 -4.37 -15.90 22.60
N GLY A 212 -3.32 -15.12 22.35
CA GLY A 212 -2.29 -14.79 23.35
C GLY A 212 -2.83 -13.94 24.50
N ILE A 213 -3.64 -12.93 24.19
CA ILE A 213 -4.23 -12.01 25.19
C ILE A 213 -5.20 -12.75 26.13
N LEU A 214 -6.00 -13.69 25.61
CA LEU A 214 -6.92 -14.50 26.43
C LEU A 214 -6.21 -15.50 27.34
N LYS A 215 -5.09 -16.08 26.89
CA LYS A 215 -4.28 -17.01 27.70
C LYS A 215 -3.59 -16.35 28.87
N GLU A 216 -3.26 -15.07 28.75
CA GLU A 216 -2.63 -14.35 29.86
C GLU A 216 -3.64 -14.08 30.99
N TRP A 217 -4.96 -14.00 30.71
CA TRP A 217 -5.92 -13.28 31.58
C TRP A 217 -7.16 -14.06 32.09
N GLY A 218 -7.32 -15.37 31.84
CA GLY A 218 -8.26 -16.20 32.61
C GLY A 218 -8.71 -17.55 32.01
N ASP A 219 -8.67 -18.58 32.86
CA ASP A 219 -9.08 -19.99 32.79
C ASP A 219 -10.05 -20.44 31.67
N ILE A 220 -9.53 -20.60 30.46
CA ILE A 220 -10.09 -21.54 29.48
C ILE A 220 -9.33 -22.85 29.64
N ASP A 221 -10.09 -23.90 29.98
CA ASP A 221 -9.65 -25.25 30.28
C ASP A 221 -8.44 -25.70 29.43
N SER A 222 -7.44 -26.19 30.15
CA SER A 222 -6.10 -26.61 29.71
C SER A 222 -6.06 -27.76 28.68
N SER A 223 -7.20 -28.12 28.10
CA SER A 223 -7.37 -29.22 27.15
C SER A 223 -7.14 -28.84 25.68
N ILE A 224 -7.05 -27.55 25.34
CA ILE A 224 -6.56 -27.12 24.02
C ILE A 224 -5.03 -27.04 24.05
N LYS A 225 -4.37 -28.12 23.61
CA LYS A 225 -2.92 -28.13 23.35
C LYS A 225 -2.57 -27.11 22.28
N LEU A 226 -2.27 -25.89 22.72
CA LEU A 226 -1.51 -24.95 21.92
C LEU A 226 -0.08 -25.47 21.81
N GLU A 227 0.23 -26.00 20.62
CA GLU A 227 1.62 -26.18 20.22
C GLU A 227 2.35 -24.87 20.51
N LYS A 228 3.37 -24.96 21.38
CA LYS A 228 4.41 -23.94 21.45
C LYS A 228 4.81 -23.61 20.02
N VAL A 229 4.43 -22.43 19.54
CA VAL A 229 5.05 -21.87 18.35
C VAL A 229 6.43 -21.39 18.77
N GLU A 230 7.32 -22.35 19.04
CA GLU A 230 8.69 -22.16 18.62
C GLU A 230 8.60 -21.97 17.10
N ARG A 231 9.08 -20.83 16.59
CA ARG A 231 9.38 -20.68 15.16
C ARG A 231 10.48 -21.68 14.79
N LYS A 232 10.13 -22.96 14.70
CA LYS A 232 10.94 -23.97 14.04
C LYS A 232 10.16 -24.45 12.83
N ARG A 233 10.80 -24.32 11.68
CA ARG A 233 10.26 -24.64 10.36
C ARG A 233 9.72 -26.08 10.39
N ARG A 234 8.42 -26.28 10.12
CA ARG A 234 7.84 -27.62 9.95
C ARG A 234 8.46 -28.28 8.73
N PHE A 235 9.30 -29.28 8.96
CA PHE A 235 10.09 -29.96 7.94
C PHE A 235 9.47 -31.30 7.55
N LYS A 236 9.43 -31.60 6.25
CA LYS A 236 8.89 -32.85 5.71
C LYS A 236 10.03 -33.79 5.31
N TRP A 237 10.26 -34.83 6.10
CA TRP A 237 11.28 -35.86 5.86
C TRP A 237 11.08 -36.60 4.52
N SER A 238 9.85 -36.75 4.06
CA SER A 238 9.52 -37.42 2.78
C SER A 238 10.25 -36.82 1.57
N ARG A 239 10.48 -35.51 1.54
CA ARG A 239 11.15 -34.82 0.42
C ARG A 239 12.65 -35.09 0.36
N VAL A 240 13.26 -35.38 1.49
CA VAL A 240 14.70 -35.70 1.57
C VAL A 240 14.93 -37.17 1.26
N GLN A 241 13.99 -38.03 1.66
CA GLN A 241 13.94 -39.44 1.29
C GLN A 241 13.90 -39.62 -0.25
N GLU A 242 13.06 -38.85 -0.95
CA GLU A 242 12.99 -38.86 -2.43
C GLU A 242 14.32 -38.51 -3.12
N LYS A 243 15.18 -37.71 -2.47
CA LYS A 243 16.41 -37.15 -3.06
C LYS A 243 17.69 -37.85 -2.62
N SER A 244 17.64 -38.73 -1.62
CA SER A 244 18.82 -39.43 -1.13
C SER A 244 18.47 -40.84 -0.68
N LYS A 245 18.94 -41.83 -1.47
CA LYS A 245 18.72 -43.26 -1.21
C LYS A 245 19.24 -43.70 0.15
N ILE A 246 20.39 -43.16 0.60
CA ILE A 246 20.95 -43.45 1.92
C ILE A 246 20.04 -42.95 3.04
N ILE A 247 19.49 -41.75 2.91
CA ILE A 247 18.57 -41.19 3.91
C ILE A 247 17.25 -41.96 3.88
N ASP A 248 16.75 -42.35 2.70
CA ASP A 248 15.54 -43.16 2.57
C ASP A 248 15.69 -44.53 3.25
N ASN A 249 16.78 -45.24 2.96
CA ASN A 249 17.10 -46.53 3.59
C ASN A 249 17.20 -46.40 5.11
N PHE A 250 17.88 -45.35 5.61
CA PHE A 250 17.99 -45.09 7.04
C PHE A 250 16.63 -44.80 7.68
N CYS A 251 15.80 -43.94 7.07
CA CYS A 251 14.47 -43.62 7.61
C CYS A 251 13.52 -44.82 7.64
N LYS A 252 13.73 -45.81 6.76
CA LYS A 252 12.94 -47.04 6.66
C LYS A 252 13.47 -48.17 7.54
N GLY A 253 14.57 -47.97 8.26
CA GLY A 253 15.20 -49.03 9.07
C GLY A 253 15.92 -50.09 8.24
N LEU A 254 16.23 -49.81 6.96
CA LEU A 254 16.85 -50.79 6.05
C LEU A 254 18.37 -50.82 6.17
N GLU A 255 19.02 -49.66 6.36
CA GLU A 255 20.48 -49.55 6.49
C GLU A 255 20.87 -48.50 7.54
N PRO A 256 21.73 -48.83 8.52
CA PRO A 256 22.18 -47.86 9.51
C PRO A 256 23.22 -46.89 8.92
N LEU A 257 23.25 -45.66 9.44
CA LEU A 257 24.26 -44.68 9.09
C LEU A 257 25.54 -44.94 9.89
N ASN A 258 26.69 -44.82 9.22
CA ASN A 258 27.96 -44.84 9.93
C ASN A 258 28.13 -43.57 10.80
N LYS A 259 29.09 -43.56 11.72
CA LYS A 259 29.30 -42.44 12.65
C LYS A 259 29.47 -41.08 11.97
N LYS A 260 30.14 -41.01 10.82
CA LYS A 260 30.37 -39.79 10.06
C LYS A 260 29.08 -39.27 9.42
N GLN A 261 28.29 -40.17 8.83
CA GLN A 261 26.99 -39.88 8.23
C GLN A 261 25.95 -39.47 9.28
N LEU A 262 25.92 -40.18 10.41
CA LEU A 262 25.04 -39.88 11.53
C LEU A 262 25.35 -38.50 12.12
N PHE A 263 26.63 -38.19 12.31
CA PHE A 263 27.08 -36.87 12.76
C PHE A 263 26.66 -35.76 11.78
N ALA A 264 26.88 -35.94 10.48
CA ALA A 264 26.47 -34.99 9.45
C ALA A 264 24.96 -34.70 9.49
N LEU A 265 24.14 -35.75 9.63
CA LEU A 265 22.70 -35.66 9.72
C LEU A 265 22.24 -34.96 11.01
N ILE A 266 22.82 -35.30 12.17
CA ILE A 266 22.47 -34.69 13.47
C ILE A 266 22.79 -33.20 13.49
N VAL A 267 23.95 -32.79 12.99
CA VAL A 267 24.36 -31.38 12.91
C VAL A 267 23.40 -30.58 12.03
N ASN A 268 23.00 -31.15 10.88
CA ASN A 268 22.02 -30.55 9.97
C ASN A 268 20.58 -30.54 10.53
N ALA A 269 20.21 -31.52 11.36
CA ALA A 269 18.87 -31.68 11.92
C ALA A 269 18.60 -30.80 13.17
N LYS A 270 19.63 -30.12 13.69
CA LYS A 270 19.59 -29.28 14.90
C LYS A 270 18.52 -28.17 14.84
N ASP A 271 18.44 -27.47 13.72
CA ASP A 271 17.58 -26.27 13.54
C ASP A 271 16.24 -26.58 12.85
N VAL A 272 15.96 -27.87 12.65
CA VAL A 272 14.79 -28.37 11.93
C VAL A 272 13.81 -29.00 12.93
N SER A 273 12.49 -28.79 12.80
CA SER A 273 11.50 -29.47 13.63
C SER A 273 10.57 -30.35 12.78
N PRO A 274 10.41 -31.65 13.10
CA PRO A 274 10.91 -32.38 14.27
C PRO A 274 12.29 -33.03 14.06
N GLY A 275 13.30 -32.31 13.56
CA GLY A 275 14.60 -32.82 13.08
C GLY A 275 15.31 -33.81 14.02
N LEU A 276 15.93 -33.31 15.09
CA LEU A 276 16.68 -34.15 16.04
C LEU A 276 15.84 -35.28 16.68
N SER A 277 14.57 -35.00 16.99
CA SER A 277 13.65 -36.02 17.53
C SER A 277 13.35 -37.12 16.52
N GLN A 278 13.31 -36.79 15.23
CA GLN A 278 13.06 -37.77 14.19
C GLN A 278 14.30 -38.60 13.90
N VAL A 279 15.50 -37.99 13.90
CA VAL A 279 16.76 -38.75 13.80
C VAL A 279 16.84 -39.78 14.92
N LYS A 280 16.49 -39.40 16.16
CA LYS A 280 16.41 -40.34 17.29
C LYS A 280 15.45 -41.50 17.00
N LYS A 281 14.24 -41.21 16.51
CA LYS A 281 13.25 -42.24 16.13
C LYS A 281 13.74 -43.18 15.03
N PHE A 282 14.52 -42.68 14.07
CA PHE A 282 15.10 -43.52 13.02
C PHE A 282 16.24 -44.39 13.54
N MET A 283 17.04 -43.88 14.48
CA MET A 283 18.05 -44.70 15.17
C MET A 283 17.41 -45.84 15.96
N GLU A 284 16.24 -45.60 16.56
CA GLU A 284 15.44 -46.60 17.31
C GLU A 284 14.81 -47.68 16.41
N LEU A 285 14.92 -47.58 15.08
CA LEU A 285 14.49 -48.65 14.15
C LEU A 285 15.50 -49.80 14.04
N PHE A 286 16.71 -49.63 14.55
CA PHE A 286 17.79 -50.60 14.47
C PHE A 286 18.06 -51.23 15.84
N ASP A 287 18.63 -52.43 15.86
CA ASP A 287 18.95 -53.15 17.10
C ASP A 287 19.81 -52.30 18.06
N ASP A 288 19.62 -52.50 19.38
CA ASP A 288 20.29 -51.77 20.46
C ASP A 288 21.84 -51.82 20.40
N SER A 289 22.40 -52.77 19.65
CA SER A 289 23.85 -52.90 19.41
C SER A 289 24.38 -52.00 18.29
N THR A 290 23.51 -51.41 17.47
CA THR A 290 23.87 -50.62 16.27
C THR A 290 24.37 -49.22 16.61
N TYR A 291 23.69 -48.54 17.55
CA TYR A 291 24.06 -47.19 18.00
C TYR A 291 24.36 -47.20 19.49
N THR A 292 25.51 -46.64 19.87
CA THR A 292 25.95 -46.61 21.26
C THR A 292 25.32 -45.47 22.04
N SER A 293 25.39 -45.51 23.37
CA SER A 293 24.98 -44.39 24.22
C SER A 293 25.71 -43.08 23.88
N LYS A 294 26.93 -43.16 23.32
CA LYS A 294 27.67 -41.98 22.83
C LYS A 294 27.01 -41.35 21.60
N ASP A 295 26.46 -42.16 20.69
CA ASP A 295 25.78 -41.69 19.49
C ASP A 295 24.45 -41.00 19.83
N TYR A 296 23.71 -41.52 20.83
CA TYR A 296 22.52 -40.84 21.36
C TYR A 296 22.85 -39.55 22.13
N ASN A 297 23.98 -39.51 22.85
CA ASN A 297 24.45 -38.30 23.52
C ASN A 297 24.90 -37.20 22.55
N LEU A 298 25.24 -37.55 21.30
CA LEU A 298 25.53 -36.59 20.25
C LEU A 298 24.32 -35.68 19.97
N ILE A 299 23.09 -36.22 20.00
CA ILE A 299 21.85 -35.47 19.81
C ILE A 299 21.66 -34.40 20.90
N LYS A 300 22.08 -34.71 22.15
CA LYS A 300 22.00 -33.79 23.28
C LYS A 300 23.09 -32.72 23.20
N SER A 301 24.34 -33.13 23.03
CA SER A 301 25.51 -32.24 23.02
C SER A 301 25.48 -31.23 21.86
N VAL A 302 25.01 -31.61 20.67
CA VAL A 302 24.90 -30.69 19.53
C VAL A 302 23.97 -29.48 19.81
N ARG A 303 23.04 -29.60 20.77
CA ARG A 303 22.21 -28.46 21.20
C ARG A 303 22.99 -27.37 21.95
N GLU A 304 24.07 -27.75 22.62
CA GLU A 304 24.81 -26.88 23.56
C GLU A 304 25.95 -26.10 22.88
N PHE A 305 26.50 -26.60 21.78
CA PHE A 305 27.60 -25.95 21.06
C PHE A 305 27.10 -24.89 20.06
N LYS A 306 27.47 -23.62 20.24
CA LYS A 306 27.07 -22.49 19.37
C LYS A 306 28.06 -22.14 18.25
N ALA A 307 29.37 -22.34 18.43
CA ALA A 307 30.38 -21.72 17.56
C ALA A 307 30.96 -22.62 16.45
N ILE A 308 31.24 -23.91 16.71
CA ILE A 308 31.95 -24.79 15.77
C ILE A 308 31.01 -25.46 14.75
N TYR A 309 29.76 -25.74 15.14
CA TYR A 309 28.80 -26.44 14.28
C TYR A 309 27.96 -25.51 13.40
N SER A 310 28.08 -24.19 13.57
CA SER A 310 27.35 -23.20 12.77
C SER A 310 27.71 -23.20 11.29
N ILE A 311 28.94 -23.62 10.95
CA ILE A 311 29.43 -23.73 9.57
C ILE A 311 28.93 -25.03 8.93
N LEU A 312 28.93 -26.13 9.68
CA LEU A 312 28.56 -27.47 9.18
C LEU A 312 27.04 -27.70 9.11
N GLN A 313 26.24 -26.94 9.85
CA GLN A 313 24.77 -27.08 9.88
C GLN A 313 24.08 -26.69 8.56
N HIS A 314 24.77 -25.92 7.71
CA HIS A 314 24.26 -25.48 6.40
C HIS A 314 25.04 -26.07 5.23
N ALA A 315 26.11 -26.83 5.50
CA ALA A 315 26.89 -27.50 4.47
C ALA A 315 26.05 -28.60 3.81
N PRO A 316 26.14 -28.77 2.47
CA PRO A 316 25.66 -29.96 1.79
C PRO A 316 26.15 -31.23 2.48
N LEU A 317 25.26 -32.21 2.67
CA LEU A 317 25.65 -33.47 3.33
C LEU A 317 26.78 -34.19 2.59
N ARG A 318 26.84 -34.02 1.25
CA ARG A 318 27.91 -34.55 0.39
C ARG A 318 29.29 -33.99 0.72
N ASP A 319 29.38 -32.73 1.17
CA ASP A 319 30.65 -32.09 1.48
C ASP A 319 31.26 -32.65 2.78
N ILE A 320 30.40 -33.23 3.63
CA ILE A 320 30.81 -33.92 4.86
C ILE A 320 31.09 -35.41 4.56
N ASP A 321 30.23 -36.09 3.79
CA ASP A 321 30.47 -37.46 3.32
C ASP A 321 30.04 -37.62 1.84
N PRO A 322 30.99 -37.87 0.90
CA PRO A 322 30.70 -38.01 -0.52
C PRO A 322 29.71 -39.12 -0.88
N LYS A 323 29.49 -40.09 0.02
CA LYS A 323 28.55 -41.20 -0.19
C LYS A 323 27.09 -40.75 -0.18
N PHE A 324 26.76 -39.56 0.31
CA PHE A 324 25.41 -38.99 0.12
C PHE A 324 25.20 -38.68 -1.37
N ASP A 325 24.79 -39.70 -2.14
CA ASP A 325 24.59 -39.64 -3.59
C ASP A 325 23.63 -38.51 -3.97
N ASN A 326 24.11 -37.61 -4.83
CA ASN A 326 23.39 -36.53 -5.51
C ASN A 326 22.60 -35.52 -4.66
N SER A 327 22.74 -35.55 -3.33
CA SER A 327 21.85 -34.75 -2.50
C SER A 327 22.21 -33.29 -2.40
N GLY A 328 23.39 -32.81 -2.83
CA GLY A 328 23.81 -31.40 -3.11
C GLY A 328 23.35 -30.27 -2.16
N TYR A 329 22.66 -30.59 -1.08
CA TYR A 329 21.72 -29.76 -0.34
C TYR A 329 21.88 -30.16 1.13
N SER A 330 21.90 -29.17 2.02
CA SER A 330 21.71 -29.40 3.46
C SER A 330 20.27 -29.91 3.71
N LEU A 331 20.00 -30.52 4.87
CA LEU A 331 18.63 -30.90 5.28
C LEU A 331 17.71 -29.68 5.14
N MET A 332 18.17 -28.49 5.54
CA MET A 332 17.42 -27.23 5.43
C MET A 332 16.95 -26.95 4.00
N THR A 333 17.80 -27.11 2.99
CA THR A 333 17.43 -26.97 1.57
C THR A 333 16.62 -28.13 1.02
N ALA A 334 16.91 -29.37 1.44
CA ALA A 334 16.27 -30.57 0.89
C ALA A 334 14.80 -30.72 1.34
N GLY A 335 14.46 -30.29 2.56
CA GLY A 335 13.07 -30.33 3.07
C GLY A 335 12.46 -28.97 3.40
N ALA A 336 13.06 -27.87 2.94
CA ALA A 336 12.37 -26.58 2.87
C ALA A 336 11.09 -26.71 2.03
N LYS A 337 10.06 -25.95 2.39
CA LYS A 337 9.00 -25.66 1.42
C LYS A 337 9.65 -24.85 0.27
N LEU A 338 9.11 -24.95 -0.95
CA LEU A 338 9.49 -24.12 -2.11
C LEU A 338 9.52 -22.60 -1.80
N ARG A 339 8.97 -22.20 -0.63
CA ARG A 339 9.03 -20.90 0.01
C ARG A 339 10.42 -20.24 0.12
N ASP A 340 11.53 -20.95 -0.02
CA ASP A 340 12.87 -20.34 0.07
C ASP A 340 13.71 -20.48 -1.22
N ILE A 341 13.17 -21.11 -2.26
CA ILE A 341 13.95 -21.50 -3.45
C ILE A 341 13.42 -20.76 -4.67
N ILE A 342 14.28 -19.90 -5.24
CA ILE A 342 14.13 -19.44 -6.61
C ILE A 342 14.56 -20.59 -7.52
N VAL A 343 13.62 -21.13 -8.28
CA VAL A 343 13.89 -22.18 -9.28
C VAL A 343 14.04 -21.49 -10.63
N SER A 344 15.26 -21.45 -11.15
CA SER A 344 15.47 -21.10 -12.56
C SER A 344 15.19 -22.35 -13.39
N LEU A 345 14.15 -22.29 -14.23
CA LEU A 345 13.66 -23.47 -14.96
C LEU A 345 14.47 -23.81 -16.21
N LYS A 346 15.37 -22.94 -16.67
CA LYS A 346 16.40 -23.18 -17.70
C LYS A 346 17.21 -21.90 -17.95
N PRO A 347 18.54 -21.96 -18.12
CA PRO A 347 19.29 -20.91 -18.78
C PRO A 347 19.00 -20.94 -20.28
N CYS A 348 18.30 -19.94 -20.81
CA CYS A 348 18.34 -19.62 -22.22
C CYS A 348 19.59 -18.77 -22.46
N HIS A 349 20.64 -19.37 -23.03
CA HIS A 349 21.91 -18.72 -23.36
C HIS A 349 21.81 -17.73 -24.54
N HIS A 350 20.79 -16.87 -24.58
CA HIS A 350 20.68 -15.77 -25.55
C HIS A 350 21.39 -14.52 -25.02
N TYR A 351 22.69 -14.65 -24.77
CA TYR A 351 23.55 -13.48 -24.62
C TYR A 351 23.90 -12.95 -26.00
N THR A 352 23.89 -11.63 -26.15
CA THR A 352 24.33 -10.93 -27.36
C THR A 352 25.50 -10.00 -27.01
N THR A 353 26.30 -9.65 -28.01
CA THR A 353 27.37 -8.67 -27.85
C THR A 353 26.78 -7.25 -27.81
N LEU A 354 27.54 -6.31 -27.25
CA LEU A 354 27.11 -4.91 -27.21
C LEU A 354 26.96 -4.33 -28.63
N GLU A 355 27.85 -4.73 -29.53
CA GLU A 355 27.85 -4.34 -30.94
C GLU A 355 26.61 -4.87 -31.65
N ARG A 356 26.31 -6.17 -31.49
CA ARG A 356 25.14 -6.77 -32.13
C ARG A 356 23.84 -6.21 -31.57
N ALA A 357 23.77 -5.98 -30.26
CA ALA A 357 22.64 -5.28 -29.65
C ALA A 357 22.45 -3.87 -30.23
N ALA A 358 23.53 -3.14 -30.50
CA ALA A 358 23.46 -1.82 -31.11
C ALA A 358 23.00 -1.88 -32.57
N GLU A 359 23.48 -2.86 -33.36
CA GLU A 359 23.00 -3.14 -34.71
C GLU A 359 21.50 -3.45 -34.74
N ASP A 360 21.03 -4.32 -33.85
CA ASP A 360 19.63 -4.73 -33.79
C ASP A 360 18.68 -3.55 -33.47
N ILE A 361 19.12 -2.63 -32.62
CA ILE A 361 18.42 -1.37 -32.30
C ILE A 361 18.42 -0.45 -33.52
N GLN A 362 19.59 -0.29 -34.16
CA GLN A 362 19.74 0.57 -35.34
C GLN A 362 18.85 0.08 -36.49
N SER A 363 18.90 -1.20 -36.84
CA SER A 363 18.03 -1.81 -37.85
C SER A 363 16.57 -1.59 -37.51
N TRP A 364 16.15 -1.85 -36.26
CA TRP A 364 14.76 -1.64 -35.86
C TRP A 364 14.31 -0.17 -36.01
N LEU A 365 15.16 0.79 -35.65
CA LEU A 365 14.87 2.21 -35.82
C LEU A 365 14.78 2.61 -37.30
N ILE A 366 15.47 1.95 -38.22
CA ILE A 366 15.41 2.30 -39.65
C ILE A 366 14.26 1.56 -40.35
N GLU A 367 14.09 0.28 -40.05
CA GLU A 367 13.22 -0.67 -40.77
C GLU A 367 11.76 -0.64 -40.30
N SER A 368 11.47 -0.13 -39.10
CA SER A 368 10.08 -0.04 -38.62
C SER A 368 9.25 0.80 -39.58
N ASP A 369 8.29 0.17 -40.27
CA ASP A 369 7.47 0.81 -41.31
C ASP A 369 6.63 1.93 -40.70
N VAL A 370 6.97 3.16 -41.04
CA VAL A 370 6.32 4.37 -40.51
C VAL A 370 4.90 4.54 -41.07
N ASN A 371 4.53 3.77 -42.11
CA ASN A 371 3.27 3.95 -42.84
C ASN A 371 2.13 3.05 -42.37
N GLU A 372 2.40 2.10 -41.47
CA GLU A 372 1.35 1.22 -40.95
C GLU A 372 0.49 1.98 -39.94
N LYS A 373 -0.74 2.31 -40.34
CA LYS A 373 -1.71 2.98 -39.48
C LYS A 373 -2.08 2.09 -38.30
N ASP A 374 -2.40 2.72 -37.16
CA ASP A 374 -2.84 2.02 -35.96
C ASP A 374 -1.85 0.98 -35.42
N SER A 375 -0.56 1.19 -35.70
CA SER A 375 0.53 0.35 -35.19
C SER A 375 1.22 0.98 -33.97
N LEU A 376 1.71 0.11 -33.09
CA LEU A 376 2.57 0.48 -31.97
C LEU A 376 3.81 -0.41 -31.98
N HIS A 377 4.98 0.20 -32.15
CA HIS A 377 6.25 -0.52 -32.20
C HIS A 377 6.97 -0.43 -30.85
N LEU A 378 7.24 -1.58 -30.25
CA LEU A 378 7.83 -1.73 -28.93
C LEU A 378 9.21 -2.39 -29.05
N LEU A 379 10.25 -1.71 -28.58
CA LEU A 379 11.61 -2.23 -28.51
C LEU A 379 12.07 -2.34 -27.05
N LYS A 380 12.20 -3.56 -26.56
CA LYS A 380 12.82 -3.83 -25.26
C LYS A 380 14.33 -3.95 -25.41
N ALA A 381 15.09 -3.06 -24.79
CA ALA A 381 16.54 -3.07 -24.82
C ALA A 381 17.14 -2.59 -23.51
N ALA A 382 18.08 -3.37 -22.95
CA ALA A 382 18.65 -3.14 -21.61
C ALA A 382 19.22 -1.73 -21.39
N THR A 383 19.26 -1.31 -20.13
CA THR A 383 19.94 -0.08 -19.72
C THR A 383 21.44 -0.21 -20.01
N GLY A 384 22.05 0.89 -20.44
CA GLY A 384 23.47 0.89 -20.79
C GLY A 384 23.81 0.28 -22.16
N VAL A 385 22.88 -0.21 -22.97
CA VAL A 385 23.22 -0.63 -24.36
C VAL A 385 23.63 0.56 -25.24
N GLY A 386 23.11 1.75 -24.96
CA GLY A 386 23.44 2.97 -25.72
C GLY A 386 22.34 3.54 -26.59
N LYS A 387 21.10 3.06 -26.40
CA LYS A 387 19.86 3.56 -27.01
C LYS A 387 19.90 5.02 -27.48
N THR A 388 20.06 5.96 -26.55
CA THR A 388 20.08 7.40 -26.82
C THR A 388 21.26 7.82 -27.72
N GLN A 389 22.44 7.22 -27.58
CA GLN A 389 23.58 7.49 -28.49
C GLN A 389 23.31 6.98 -29.90
N ILE A 390 22.66 5.82 -30.04
CA ILE A 390 22.29 5.27 -31.37
C ILE A 390 21.34 6.24 -32.06
N LEU A 391 20.32 6.74 -31.35
CA LEU A 391 19.42 7.78 -31.87
C LEU A 391 20.16 9.04 -32.32
N ILE A 392 21.06 9.57 -31.49
CA ILE A 392 21.89 10.75 -31.83
C ILE A 392 22.71 10.50 -33.10
N ASN A 393 23.37 9.34 -33.19
CA ASN A 393 24.20 8.98 -34.34
C ASN A 393 23.37 8.89 -35.63
N LEU A 394 22.17 8.32 -35.58
CA LEU A 394 21.28 8.20 -36.74
C LEU A 394 20.80 9.56 -37.25
N ILE A 395 20.52 10.48 -36.32
CA ILE A 395 20.11 11.85 -36.66
C ILE A 395 21.28 12.64 -37.23
N ALA A 396 22.45 12.60 -36.58
CA ALA A 396 23.66 13.29 -37.06
C ALA A 396 24.05 12.83 -38.47
N LYS A 397 23.90 11.53 -38.76
CA LYS A 397 24.12 10.94 -40.10
C LYS A 397 22.97 11.17 -41.09
N LYS A 398 21.91 11.91 -40.70
CA LYS A 398 20.71 12.15 -41.50
C LYS A 398 20.00 10.88 -41.99
N GLN A 399 20.12 9.79 -41.24
CA GLN A 399 19.40 8.53 -41.50
C GLN A 399 18.02 8.54 -40.85
N LEU A 400 17.82 9.43 -39.87
CA LEU A 400 16.54 9.69 -39.24
C LEU A 400 16.21 11.18 -39.37
N THR A 401 15.39 11.51 -40.35
CA THR A 401 14.94 12.86 -40.68
C THR A 401 13.41 12.83 -40.73
N ASP A 402 12.71 13.78 -40.08
CA ASP A 402 11.23 13.79 -39.91
C ASP A 402 10.70 12.94 -38.73
N CYS A 403 11.05 13.29 -37.50
CA CYS A 403 10.50 12.65 -36.30
C CYS A 403 10.40 13.59 -35.10
N ILE A 404 9.58 13.18 -34.13
CA ILE A 404 9.55 13.73 -32.77
C ILE A 404 10.29 12.75 -31.85
N LEU A 405 11.25 13.25 -31.09
CA LEU A 405 11.91 12.52 -30.02
C LEU A 405 11.37 12.98 -28.67
N ALA A 406 10.70 12.09 -27.95
CA ALA A 406 10.13 12.35 -26.65
C ALA A 406 11.00 11.71 -25.56
N PHE A 407 11.38 12.51 -24.56
CA PHE A 407 12.22 12.08 -23.44
C PHE A 407 11.49 12.17 -22.10
N SER A 408 11.86 11.31 -21.16
CA SER A 408 11.23 11.25 -19.83
C SER A 408 11.32 12.55 -19.03
N THR A 409 12.42 13.30 -19.16
CA THR A 409 12.67 14.56 -18.43
C THR A 409 13.22 15.66 -19.33
N ARG A 410 13.03 16.92 -18.92
CA ARG A 410 13.65 18.10 -19.56
C ARG A 410 15.18 18.01 -19.54
N ALA A 411 15.75 17.53 -18.43
CA ALA A 411 17.19 17.40 -18.27
C ALA A 411 17.79 16.44 -19.32
N LEU A 412 17.17 15.28 -19.53
CA LEU A 412 17.60 14.33 -20.56
C LEU A 412 17.44 14.91 -21.97
N MET A 413 16.34 15.60 -22.24
CA MET A 413 16.11 16.25 -23.54
C MET A 413 17.17 17.32 -23.85
N ASN A 414 17.53 18.15 -22.87
CA ASN A 414 18.58 19.16 -23.01
C ASN A 414 19.97 18.52 -23.21
N GLU A 415 20.28 17.46 -22.45
CA GLU A 415 21.52 16.68 -22.63
C GLU A 415 21.65 16.15 -24.07
N VAL A 416 20.56 15.60 -24.61
CA VAL A 416 20.54 15.09 -25.99
C VAL A 416 20.68 16.21 -27.01
N ALA A 417 20.06 17.37 -26.76
CA ALA A 417 20.20 18.54 -27.62
C ALA A 417 21.66 19.03 -27.67
N ASP A 418 22.36 19.06 -26.54
CA ASP A 418 23.76 19.46 -26.48
C ASP A 418 24.66 18.46 -27.23
N ARG A 419 24.44 17.16 -27.03
CA ARG A 419 25.19 16.11 -27.75
C ARG A 419 24.96 16.13 -29.26
N LEU A 420 23.74 16.43 -29.71
CA LEU A 420 23.48 16.62 -31.15
C LEU A 420 24.29 17.80 -31.71
N ARG A 421 24.40 18.90 -30.97
CA ARG A 421 25.21 20.06 -31.36
C ARG A 421 26.70 19.74 -31.39
N GLU A 422 27.18 18.95 -30.45
CA GLU A 422 28.57 18.45 -30.39
C GLU A 422 28.90 17.57 -31.60
N GLU A 423 27.96 16.72 -32.03
CA GLU A 423 28.06 15.92 -33.26
C GLU A 423 27.81 16.74 -34.55
N GLY A 424 27.71 18.08 -34.43
CA GLY A 424 27.57 19.00 -35.56
C GLY A 424 26.16 19.15 -36.12
N PHE A 425 25.15 18.50 -35.55
CA PHE A 425 23.76 18.61 -35.99
C PHE A 425 23.03 19.72 -35.23
N LYS A 426 22.62 20.78 -35.94
CA LYS A 426 21.89 21.94 -35.36
C LYS A 426 20.46 22.07 -35.88
N ASP A 427 20.04 21.18 -36.78
CA ASP A 427 18.75 21.27 -37.47
C ASP A 427 17.60 20.61 -36.69
N PHE A 428 17.37 21.06 -35.46
CA PHE A 428 16.26 20.60 -34.62
C PHE A 428 15.63 21.76 -33.84
N ILE A 429 14.40 21.55 -33.37
CA ILE A 429 13.66 22.43 -32.48
C ILE A 429 13.43 21.73 -31.16
N ILE A 430 13.51 22.47 -30.06
CA ILE A 430 13.16 22.00 -28.72
C ILE A 430 11.81 22.61 -28.36
N THR A 431 10.90 21.84 -27.74
CA THR A 431 9.67 22.43 -27.19
C THR A 431 10.01 23.43 -26.07
N PRO A 432 9.22 24.49 -25.86
CA PRO A 432 9.56 25.52 -24.87
C PRO A 432 9.50 24.98 -23.44
N GLU A 433 10.29 25.61 -22.57
CA GLU A 433 10.23 25.36 -21.13
C GLU A 433 9.07 26.15 -20.51
N ILE A 434 8.54 25.65 -19.39
CA ILE A 434 7.54 26.38 -18.63
C ILE A 434 8.15 27.73 -18.21
N PRO A 435 7.56 28.87 -18.59
CA PRO A 435 8.11 30.18 -18.23
C PRO A 435 8.02 30.42 -16.72
N GLU A 436 9.05 31.05 -16.16
CA GLU A 436 9.04 31.54 -14.78
C GLU A 436 8.78 33.04 -14.75
N PHE A 437 7.70 33.39 -14.07
CA PHE A 437 7.17 34.74 -13.90
C PHE A 437 7.63 35.36 -12.57
N SER A 438 7.51 36.67 -12.45
CA SER A 438 7.79 37.39 -11.20
C SER A 438 6.86 36.95 -10.05
N ASN A 439 5.61 36.65 -10.38
CA ASN A 439 4.59 36.24 -9.41
C ASN A 439 4.69 34.73 -9.08
N SER A 440 5.00 34.43 -7.81
CA SER A 440 5.07 33.06 -7.28
C SER A 440 3.76 32.27 -7.43
N GLU A 441 2.61 32.91 -7.28
CA GLU A 441 1.29 32.27 -7.44
C GLU A 441 1.03 31.87 -8.90
N TRP A 442 1.44 32.71 -9.85
CA TRP A 442 1.39 32.36 -11.28
C TRP A 442 2.28 31.18 -11.58
N ASN A 443 3.50 31.15 -11.03
CA ASN A 443 4.40 30.02 -11.21
C ASN A 443 3.82 28.71 -10.66
N GLU A 444 3.20 28.74 -9.48
CA GLU A 444 2.53 27.58 -8.91
C GLU A 444 1.36 27.10 -9.79
N LYS A 445 0.49 28.02 -10.25
CA LYS A 445 -0.64 27.69 -11.12
C LYS A 445 -0.19 27.16 -12.48
N VAL A 446 0.79 27.81 -13.12
CA VAL A 446 1.35 27.40 -14.41
C VAL A 446 1.97 26.01 -14.32
N LYS A 447 2.81 25.76 -13.30
CA LYS A 447 3.40 24.43 -13.06
C LYS A 447 2.29 23.40 -12.84
N SER A 448 1.33 23.70 -11.98
CA SER A 448 0.17 22.84 -11.71
C SER A 448 -0.59 22.50 -13.01
N PHE A 449 -1.05 23.49 -13.76
CA PHE A 449 -1.84 23.28 -14.98
C PHE A 449 -1.07 22.52 -16.05
N TYR A 450 0.23 22.77 -16.19
CA TYR A 450 1.07 22.06 -17.14
C TYR A 450 1.22 20.57 -16.79
N PHE A 451 1.56 20.25 -15.53
CA PHE A 451 1.77 18.86 -15.10
C PHE A 451 0.47 18.05 -14.98
N LEU A 452 -0.64 18.72 -14.63
CA LEU A 452 -2.00 18.15 -14.66
C LEU A 452 -2.61 18.14 -16.07
N ARG A 453 -1.90 18.64 -17.08
CA ARG A 453 -2.32 18.59 -18.51
C ARG A 453 -3.59 19.42 -18.81
N HIS A 454 -3.87 20.42 -17.99
CA HIS A 454 -4.98 21.35 -18.13
C HIS A 454 -4.62 22.56 -19.00
N PHE A 455 -4.41 22.34 -20.29
CA PHE A 455 -3.95 23.40 -21.20
C PHE A 455 -4.94 24.54 -21.41
N ASP A 456 -6.24 24.32 -21.26
CA ASP A 456 -7.22 25.41 -21.39
C ASP A 456 -7.05 26.43 -20.24
N TYR A 457 -6.77 25.92 -19.03
CA TYR A 457 -6.45 26.73 -17.86
C TYR A 457 -5.07 27.37 -17.99
N LEU A 458 -4.07 26.62 -18.46
CA LEU A 458 -2.74 27.16 -18.73
C LEU A 458 -2.81 28.28 -19.77
N SER A 459 -3.55 28.07 -20.86
CA SER A 459 -3.69 29.05 -21.93
C SER A 459 -4.40 30.31 -21.43
N SER A 460 -5.51 30.14 -20.71
CA SER A 460 -6.20 31.26 -20.08
C SER A 460 -5.29 32.07 -19.16
N LEU A 461 -4.50 31.38 -18.33
CA LEU A 461 -3.58 32.02 -17.40
C LEU A 461 -2.44 32.74 -18.13
N LEU A 462 -1.87 32.13 -19.17
CA LEU A 462 -0.83 32.79 -19.96
C LEU A 462 -1.36 34.02 -20.70
N HIS A 463 -2.59 33.98 -21.25
CA HIS A 463 -3.24 35.16 -21.81
C HIS A 463 -3.45 36.27 -20.76
N GLN A 464 -3.91 35.90 -19.56
CA GLN A 464 -4.03 36.85 -18.46
C GLN A 464 -2.67 37.49 -18.11
N ILE A 465 -1.58 36.70 -18.08
CA ILE A 465 -0.22 37.20 -17.83
C ILE A 465 0.27 38.10 -18.98
N MET A 466 -0.13 37.82 -20.23
CA MET A 466 0.18 38.67 -21.37
C MET A 466 -0.52 40.04 -21.31
N GLU A 467 -1.68 40.13 -20.64
CA GLU A 467 -2.46 41.37 -20.53
C GLU A 467 -2.17 42.16 -19.25
N SER A 468 -1.93 41.46 -18.13
CA SER A 468 -1.83 42.06 -16.79
C SER A 468 -0.46 41.89 -16.12
N GLY A 469 0.45 41.12 -16.72
CA GLY A 469 1.84 41.00 -16.27
C GLY A 469 2.66 42.26 -16.50
N ASP A 470 3.82 42.31 -15.87
CA ASP A 470 4.84 43.28 -16.25
C ASP A 470 5.36 43.00 -17.67
N GLU A 471 6.09 43.96 -18.24
CA GLU A 471 6.55 43.87 -19.63
C GLU A 471 7.38 42.60 -19.90
N GLU A 472 8.16 42.15 -18.92
CA GLU A 472 9.03 40.98 -19.05
C GLU A 472 8.22 39.67 -18.98
N ASP A 473 7.29 39.57 -18.04
CA ASP A 473 6.40 38.42 -17.89
C ASP A 473 5.45 38.28 -19.09
N SER A 474 4.91 39.38 -19.59
CA SER A 474 4.12 39.37 -20.83
C SER A 474 4.94 38.92 -22.04
N LYS A 475 6.21 39.32 -22.14
CA LYS A 475 7.13 38.83 -23.20
C LYS A 475 7.43 37.34 -23.06
N LYS A 476 7.69 36.85 -21.84
CA LYS A 476 7.92 35.41 -21.58
C LYS A 476 6.72 34.56 -21.96
N ALA A 477 5.51 34.99 -21.59
CA ALA A 477 4.28 34.28 -21.93
C ALA A 477 4.05 34.24 -23.45
N ARG A 478 4.28 35.35 -24.15
CA ARG A 478 4.19 35.40 -25.63
C ARG A 478 5.20 34.48 -26.31
N ARG A 479 6.47 34.53 -25.89
CA ARG A 479 7.53 33.66 -26.41
C ARG A 479 7.18 32.18 -26.24
N PHE A 480 6.64 31.80 -25.08
CA PHE A 480 6.21 30.43 -24.84
C PHE A 480 5.17 29.96 -25.88
N TYR A 481 4.17 30.78 -26.22
CA TYR A 481 3.20 30.46 -27.26
C TYR A 481 3.83 30.33 -28.65
N ASP A 482 4.68 31.28 -29.02
CA ASP A 482 5.33 31.30 -30.33
C ASP A 482 6.22 30.07 -30.52
N ASP A 483 7.01 29.72 -29.49
CA ASP A 483 7.86 28.53 -29.48
C ASP A 483 7.03 27.23 -29.50
N GLN A 484 5.89 27.21 -28.80
CA GLN A 484 4.95 26.09 -28.90
C GLN A 484 4.43 25.97 -30.33
N ARG A 485 3.96 27.05 -30.94
CA ARG A 485 3.44 27.03 -32.30
C ARG A 485 4.50 26.54 -33.28
N LEU A 486 5.70 27.12 -33.22
CA LEU A 486 6.86 26.76 -34.05
C LEU A 486 7.18 25.28 -33.95
N SER A 487 7.25 24.74 -32.73
CA SER A 487 7.58 23.33 -32.53
C SER A 487 6.49 22.38 -33.03
N SER A 488 5.24 22.83 -33.26
CA SER A 488 4.19 21.98 -33.86
C SER A 488 4.14 22.05 -35.39
N THR A 489 4.52 23.17 -35.98
CA THR A 489 4.35 23.42 -37.42
C THR A 489 5.62 23.19 -38.24
N THR A 490 6.77 23.05 -37.58
CA THR A 490 8.06 22.81 -38.20
C THR A 490 8.15 21.46 -38.94
N ASN A 491 9.07 21.38 -39.91
CA ASN A 491 9.53 20.13 -40.56
C ASN A 491 10.85 19.61 -39.96
N ARG A 492 11.46 20.39 -39.06
CA ARG A 492 12.72 20.05 -38.40
C ARG A 492 12.44 19.07 -37.28
N ILE A 493 13.38 18.19 -36.96
CA ILE A 493 13.25 17.25 -35.83
C ILE A 493 12.85 17.99 -34.56
N VAL A 494 11.87 17.46 -33.84
CA VAL A 494 11.37 18.07 -32.60
C VAL A 494 11.83 17.24 -31.41
N LEU A 495 12.57 17.85 -30.50
CA LEU A 495 12.90 17.30 -29.19
C LEU A 495 11.86 17.78 -28.18
N THR A 496 11.25 16.85 -27.45
CA THR A 496 10.16 17.13 -26.51
C THR A 496 10.19 16.22 -25.30
N THR A 497 9.30 16.46 -24.33
CA THR A 497 9.13 15.58 -23.16
C THR A 497 7.95 14.62 -23.35
N HIS A 498 7.94 13.51 -22.61
CA HIS A 498 6.81 12.57 -22.60
C HIS A 498 5.50 13.29 -22.26
N ILE A 499 5.53 14.18 -21.27
CA ILE A 499 4.35 14.95 -20.84
C ILE A 499 3.84 15.82 -22.00
N SER A 500 4.72 16.59 -22.63
CA SER A 500 4.35 17.43 -23.79
C SER A 500 3.76 16.62 -24.94
N MET A 501 4.29 15.41 -25.19
CA MET A 501 3.79 14.55 -26.26
C MET A 501 2.42 13.93 -25.93
N LEU A 502 2.22 13.47 -24.69
CA LEU A 502 0.92 12.96 -24.24
C LEU A 502 -0.15 14.05 -24.27
N ASN A 503 0.22 15.32 -24.05
CA ASN A 503 -0.69 16.45 -24.20
C ASN A 503 -1.12 16.65 -25.66
N ALA A 504 -0.22 16.38 -26.62
CA ALA A 504 -0.56 16.39 -28.03
C ALA A 504 -1.52 15.26 -28.41
N PHE A 505 -1.39 14.08 -27.79
CA PHE A 505 -2.35 12.98 -27.96
C PHE A 505 -3.76 13.33 -27.50
N MET A 506 -3.90 14.16 -26.45
CA MET A 506 -5.20 14.63 -25.95
C MET A 506 -5.86 15.72 -26.82
N GLY A 507 -5.40 15.92 -28.06
CA GLY A 507 -6.02 16.82 -29.04
C GLY A 507 -5.77 18.31 -28.79
N LYS A 508 -4.93 18.67 -27.82
CA LYS A 508 -4.63 20.08 -27.49
C LYS A 508 -3.63 20.71 -28.45
N ARG A 509 -2.83 19.90 -29.13
CA ARG A 509 -1.82 20.35 -30.09
C ARG A 509 -1.45 19.21 -31.02
N GLN A 510 -1.54 19.43 -32.32
CA GLN A 510 -1.11 18.44 -33.30
C GLN A 510 0.26 18.82 -33.83
N PHE A 511 1.23 17.92 -33.71
CA PHE A 511 2.50 18.08 -34.41
C PHE A 511 2.34 17.70 -35.88
N LYS A 512 3.09 18.39 -36.73
CA LYS A 512 3.15 18.09 -38.17
C LYS A 512 3.73 16.69 -38.42
N HIS A 513 4.83 16.36 -37.75
CA HIS A 513 5.44 15.04 -37.77
C HIS A 513 4.45 13.96 -37.31
N LYS A 514 4.46 12.81 -38.00
CA LYS A 514 3.64 11.65 -37.65
C LYS A 514 4.41 10.57 -36.89
N ARG A 515 5.73 10.52 -37.06
CA ARG A 515 6.60 9.59 -36.35
C ARG A 515 7.01 10.12 -34.98
N VAL A 516 6.75 9.36 -33.93
CA VAL A 516 7.07 9.68 -32.54
C VAL A 516 7.90 8.56 -31.93
N ILE A 517 9.06 8.91 -31.38
CA ILE A 517 9.97 7.96 -30.72
C ILE A 517 10.09 8.35 -29.25
N PHE A 518 9.69 7.46 -28.36
CA PHE A 518 9.85 7.60 -26.91
C PHE A 518 11.12 6.90 -26.43
N ASP A 519 11.99 7.64 -25.73
CA ASP A 519 13.14 7.11 -25.00
C ASP A 519 12.76 6.92 -23.53
N GLU A 520 12.64 5.67 -23.10
CA GLU A 520 12.01 5.16 -21.85
C GLU A 520 10.52 4.82 -21.98
N ASP A 521 10.03 4.03 -21.03
CA ASP A 521 8.66 3.53 -21.01
C ASP A 521 7.65 4.66 -20.73
N ILE A 522 6.47 4.56 -21.35
CA ILE A 522 5.34 5.47 -21.12
C ILE A 522 4.08 4.78 -20.61
N CYS A 523 4.11 3.46 -20.36
CA CYS A 523 2.95 2.68 -19.96
C CYS A 523 2.18 3.35 -18.81
N GLN A 524 2.85 3.65 -17.69
CA GLN A 524 2.20 4.29 -16.53
C GLN A 524 1.74 5.73 -16.80
N LYS A 525 2.32 6.41 -17.80
CA LYS A 525 1.95 7.77 -18.21
C LYS A 525 0.72 7.80 -19.12
N LEU A 526 0.44 6.69 -19.82
CA LEU A 526 -0.76 6.46 -20.62
C LEU A 526 -1.99 6.13 -19.75
N ILE A 527 -1.80 5.57 -18.56
CA ILE A 527 -2.87 5.28 -17.59
C ILE A 527 -2.63 5.98 -16.24
N PRO A 528 -2.57 7.33 -16.20
CA PRO A 528 -2.30 8.07 -14.98
C PRO A 528 -3.39 7.88 -13.93
N ILE A 529 -2.98 7.77 -12.67
CA ILE A 529 -3.88 7.79 -11.51
C ILE A 529 -3.93 9.21 -10.95
N SER A 530 -5.12 9.77 -10.84
CA SER A 530 -5.42 11.05 -10.20
C SER A 530 -5.84 10.84 -8.74
N PHE A 531 -5.54 11.83 -7.88
CA PHE A 531 -5.90 11.80 -6.46
C PHE A 531 -6.38 13.16 -5.97
N PHE A 532 -7.51 13.15 -5.25
CA PHE A 532 -8.10 14.30 -4.61
C PHE A 532 -8.45 13.97 -3.15
N GLY A 533 -7.77 14.61 -2.20
CA GLY A 533 -7.81 14.26 -0.78
C GLY A 533 -9.03 14.81 -0.06
N ASN A 534 -9.45 14.18 1.05
CA ASN A 534 -10.62 14.61 1.82
C ASN A 534 -10.55 16.07 2.29
N ASN A 535 -9.38 16.54 2.73
CA ASN A 535 -9.19 17.94 3.13
C ASN A 535 -9.40 18.92 1.95
N GLU A 536 -9.15 18.48 0.72
CA GLU A 536 -9.34 19.29 -0.50
C GLU A 536 -10.82 19.32 -0.91
N ILE A 537 -11.58 18.26 -0.61
CA ILE A 537 -13.03 18.21 -0.77
C ILE A 537 -13.69 19.22 0.16
N ASP A 538 -13.32 19.24 1.44
CA ASP A 538 -13.88 20.19 2.40
C ASP A 538 -13.63 21.65 1.95
N PHE A 539 -12.44 21.92 1.39
CA PHE A 539 -12.15 23.24 0.82
C PHE A 539 -13.02 23.52 -0.41
N LEU A 540 -13.17 22.55 -1.31
CA LEU A 540 -13.96 22.68 -2.52
C LEU A 540 -15.44 22.97 -2.21
N ILE A 541 -16.02 22.27 -1.23
CA ILE A 541 -17.39 22.52 -0.75
C ILE A 541 -17.54 23.98 -0.32
N ASN A 542 -16.62 24.49 0.50
CA ASN A 542 -16.66 25.88 0.97
C ASN A 542 -16.50 26.93 -0.15
N GLU A 543 -15.78 26.62 -1.23
CA GLU A 543 -15.66 27.49 -2.40
C GLU A 543 -16.93 27.44 -3.25
N ILE A 544 -17.51 26.24 -3.41
CA ILE A 544 -18.77 26.06 -4.14
C ILE A 544 -19.90 26.80 -3.46
N ASP A 545 -20.03 26.70 -2.13
CA ASP A 545 -21.02 27.45 -1.35
C ASP A 545 -20.94 28.96 -1.55
N ARG A 546 -19.72 29.48 -1.81
CA ARG A 546 -19.45 30.91 -2.00
C ARG A 546 -19.68 31.41 -3.43
N TYR A 547 -19.39 30.61 -4.44
CA TYR A 547 -19.30 31.08 -5.84
C TYR A 547 -20.35 30.48 -6.79
N PHE A 548 -21.14 29.52 -6.33
CA PHE A 548 -22.08 28.77 -7.15
C PHE A 548 -23.52 29.18 -6.86
N THR A 549 -24.38 29.11 -7.89
CA THR A 549 -25.84 29.24 -7.72
C THR A 549 -26.42 27.99 -7.08
N GLU A 550 -27.65 28.04 -6.58
CA GLU A 550 -28.29 26.86 -5.97
C GLU A 550 -28.40 25.67 -6.95
N ASP A 551 -28.77 25.91 -8.22
CA ASP A 551 -28.80 24.85 -9.24
C ASP A 551 -27.41 24.22 -9.50
N GLU A 552 -26.35 25.05 -9.49
CA GLU A 552 -24.98 24.58 -9.67
C GLU A 552 -24.50 23.78 -8.44
N LYS A 553 -24.93 24.15 -7.22
CA LYS A 553 -24.68 23.41 -5.97
C LYS A 553 -25.42 22.08 -5.93
N ASP A 554 -26.65 22.04 -6.41
CA ASP A 554 -27.43 20.80 -6.53
C ASP A 554 -26.75 19.83 -7.50
N LEU A 555 -26.26 20.33 -8.64
CA LEU A 555 -25.48 19.51 -9.57
C LEU A 555 -24.18 19.00 -8.93
N PHE A 556 -23.46 19.84 -8.19
CA PHE A 556 -22.27 19.41 -7.44
C PHE A 556 -22.60 18.32 -6.42
N THR A 557 -23.70 18.48 -5.68
CA THR A 557 -24.16 17.50 -4.69
C THR A 557 -24.48 16.17 -5.36
N GLN A 558 -25.15 16.18 -6.51
CA GLN A 558 -25.39 14.96 -7.30
C GLN A 558 -24.09 14.29 -7.76
N VAL A 559 -23.09 15.06 -8.19
CA VAL A 559 -21.77 14.53 -8.58
C VAL A 559 -21.04 13.94 -7.37
N LEU A 560 -21.04 14.63 -6.23
CA LEU A 560 -20.46 14.10 -4.99
C LEU A 560 -21.19 12.86 -4.51
N ASP A 561 -22.52 12.85 -4.53
CA ASP A 561 -23.33 11.71 -4.13
C ASP A 561 -23.05 10.50 -5.00
N PHE A 562 -22.90 10.66 -6.32
CA PHE A 562 -22.42 9.59 -7.21
C PHE A 562 -21.04 9.08 -6.76
N LEU A 563 -20.09 9.99 -6.53
CA LEU A 563 -18.76 9.62 -6.07
C LEU A 563 -18.82 8.89 -4.72
N TYR A 564 -19.70 9.27 -3.79
CA TYR A 564 -19.84 8.67 -2.45
C TYR A 564 -20.73 7.41 -2.35
N THR A 565 -21.76 7.30 -3.19
CA THR A 565 -22.64 6.09 -3.25
C THR A 565 -21.90 4.89 -3.84
N SER A 566 -20.78 5.13 -4.53
CA SER A 566 -19.79 4.09 -4.80
C SER A 566 -19.19 3.58 -3.49
N THR A 567 -19.70 2.45 -2.98
CA THR A 567 -19.22 1.84 -1.72
C THR A 567 -17.68 1.84 -1.66
N PRO A 568 -17.03 2.18 -0.52
CA PRO A 568 -15.58 2.35 -0.37
C PRO A 568 -14.72 1.10 -0.65
N ILE A 569 -15.37 0.02 -1.11
CA ILE A 569 -14.79 -1.28 -1.39
C ILE A 569 -14.59 -1.48 -2.89
N LYS A 570 -15.45 -0.92 -3.75
CA LYS A 570 -15.48 -1.24 -5.18
C LYS A 570 -14.93 -0.10 -6.03
N VAL A 571 -14.20 -0.47 -7.07
CA VAL A 571 -13.93 0.46 -8.18
C VAL A 571 -15.21 0.59 -9.01
N VAL A 572 -15.59 1.82 -9.32
CA VAL A 572 -16.80 2.12 -10.10
C VAL A 572 -16.42 2.68 -11.46
N LYS A 573 -17.09 2.17 -12.49
CA LYS A 573 -17.06 2.71 -13.85
C LYS A 573 -18.13 3.79 -13.97
N VAL A 574 -17.80 4.92 -14.58
CA VAL A 574 -18.79 5.98 -14.84
C VAL A 574 -19.84 5.49 -15.84
N SER A 575 -21.12 5.65 -15.51
CA SER A 575 -22.22 5.39 -16.45
C SER A 575 -22.35 6.55 -17.45
N GLU A 576 -22.96 6.32 -18.62
CA GLU A 576 -23.21 7.41 -19.58
C GLU A 576 -24.07 8.54 -18.97
N GLU A 577 -25.06 8.20 -18.13
CA GLU A 577 -25.91 9.18 -17.46
C GLU A 577 -25.11 10.04 -16.46
N ASP A 578 -24.25 9.41 -15.66
CA ASP A 578 -23.38 10.13 -14.73
C ASP A 578 -22.32 10.94 -15.46
N ARG A 579 -21.86 10.45 -16.62
CA ARG A 579 -20.88 11.16 -17.46
C ARG A 579 -21.41 12.50 -17.92
N ILE A 580 -22.67 12.57 -18.35
CA ILE A 580 -23.32 13.82 -18.77
C ILE A 580 -23.34 14.83 -17.62
N LYS A 581 -23.70 14.40 -16.40
CA LYS A 581 -23.73 15.28 -15.21
C LYS A 581 -22.33 15.78 -14.86
N ILE A 582 -21.36 14.87 -14.86
CA ILE A 582 -19.95 15.19 -14.59
C ILE A 582 -19.41 16.18 -15.62
N GLU A 583 -19.70 15.99 -16.90
CA GLU A 583 -19.26 16.87 -17.98
C GLU A 583 -19.89 18.27 -17.87
N LYS A 584 -21.19 18.34 -17.58
CA LYS A 584 -21.86 19.63 -17.31
C LYS A 584 -21.25 20.35 -16.11
N PHE A 585 -21.00 19.64 -15.01
CA PHE A 585 -20.36 20.23 -13.84
C PHE A 585 -18.90 20.66 -14.11
N ALA A 586 -18.19 19.86 -14.90
CA ALA A 586 -16.85 20.16 -15.36
C ALA A 586 -16.77 21.44 -16.21
N GLU A 587 -17.79 21.73 -17.02
CA GLU A 587 -17.89 22.99 -17.75
C GLU A 587 -18.07 24.20 -16.81
N ILE A 588 -18.97 24.10 -15.84
CA ILE A 588 -19.17 25.14 -14.82
C ILE A 588 -17.86 25.40 -14.04
N LEU A 589 -17.18 24.34 -13.61
CA LEU A 589 -15.88 24.44 -12.94
C LEU A 589 -14.78 25.10 -13.81
N LYS A 590 -14.86 24.97 -15.14
CA LYS A 590 -13.93 25.65 -16.07
C LYS A 590 -14.21 27.14 -16.17
N GLU A 591 -15.46 27.55 -16.08
CA GLU A 591 -15.85 28.96 -16.11
C GLU A 591 -15.45 29.68 -14.82
N LYS A 592 -15.54 29.00 -13.67
CA LYS A 592 -15.23 29.53 -12.34
C LYS A 592 -13.73 29.40 -12.01
N LYS A 593 -12.88 30.08 -12.78
CA LYS A 593 -11.41 29.99 -12.74
C LYS A 593 -10.76 30.34 -11.39
N GLN A 594 -11.50 30.97 -10.46
CA GLN A 594 -11.03 31.36 -9.13
C GLN A 594 -10.88 30.19 -8.14
N ILE A 595 -11.48 29.03 -8.44
CA ILE A 595 -11.49 27.90 -7.50
C ILE A 595 -10.11 27.22 -7.46
N LYS A 596 -9.44 27.32 -6.31
CA LYS A 596 -8.04 26.88 -6.10
C LYS A 596 -7.75 25.44 -6.52
N PHE A 597 -8.69 24.52 -6.31
CA PHE A 597 -8.49 23.09 -6.54
C PHE A 597 -9.27 22.51 -7.73
N ALA A 598 -9.97 23.35 -8.49
CA ALA A 598 -10.80 22.89 -9.60
C ALA A 598 -10.05 21.97 -10.58
N PRO A 599 -8.83 22.30 -11.07
CA PRO A 599 -8.11 21.44 -12.02
C PRO A 599 -7.81 20.04 -11.45
N ARG A 600 -7.34 19.95 -10.20
CA ARG A 600 -7.08 18.64 -9.59
C ARG A 600 -8.35 17.82 -9.37
N PHE A 601 -9.47 18.47 -9.07
CA PHE A 601 -10.76 17.80 -8.99
C PHE A 601 -11.25 17.32 -10.36
N MET A 602 -11.02 18.13 -11.40
CA MET A 602 -11.33 17.81 -12.79
C MET A 602 -10.59 16.56 -13.29
N ASP A 603 -9.33 16.36 -12.90
CA ASP A 603 -8.58 15.13 -13.21
C ASP A 603 -9.22 13.87 -12.62
N VAL A 604 -9.80 14.00 -11.42
CA VAL A 604 -10.61 12.92 -10.85
C VAL A 604 -11.86 12.78 -11.71
N LEU A 605 -12.69 13.81 -11.85
CA LEU A 605 -13.95 13.78 -12.62
C LEU A 605 -13.84 13.24 -14.05
N GLN A 606 -12.74 13.50 -14.76
CA GLN A 606 -12.54 13.03 -16.14
C GLN A 606 -12.07 11.58 -16.25
N SER A 607 -11.88 10.90 -15.12
CA SER A 607 -11.46 9.50 -15.08
C SER A 607 -12.54 8.56 -15.61
N ASP A 608 -12.12 7.36 -16.02
CA ASP A 608 -13.03 6.32 -16.51
C ASP A 608 -13.50 5.43 -15.33
N TYR A 609 -12.63 5.29 -14.34
CA TYR A 609 -12.88 4.52 -13.12
C TYR A 609 -12.44 5.28 -11.87
N PHE A 610 -13.17 5.07 -10.77
CA PHE A 610 -13.00 5.77 -9.50
C PHE A 610 -13.00 4.82 -8.33
N LYS A 611 -12.30 5.19 -7.26
CA LYS A 611 -12.38 4.53 -5.96
C LYS A 611 -12.20 5.52 -4.83
N ILE A 612 -13.11 5.49 -3.86
CA ILE A 612 -12.90 6.15 -2.57
C ILE A 612 -12.02 5.27 -1.70
N TYR A 613 -11.03 5.90 -1.07
CA TYR A 613 -10.27 5.29 0.00
C TYR A 613 -10.40 6.13 1.25
N ASN A 614 -10.81 5.50 2.35
CA ASN A 614 -10.86 6.12 3.66
C ASN A 614 -10.03 5.27 4.63
N ASP A 615 -8.87 5.77 5.01
CA ASP A 615 -8.02 5.20 6.06
C ASP A 615 -8.00 6.15 7.27
N PRO A 616 -8.61 5.76 8.40
CA PRO A 616 -8.62 6.59 9.61
C PRO A 616 -7.22 6.73 10.24
N ILE A 617 -6.27 5.84 9.93
CA ILE A 617 -4.88 5.90 10.41
C ILE A 617 -4.02 6.74 9.46
N ARG A 618 -4.34 6.76 8.15
CA ARG A 618 -3.61 7.50 7.11
C ARG A 618 -4.51 8.54 6.43
N SER A 619 -5.03 9.48 7.22
CA SER A 619 -5.95 10.52 6.75
C SER A 619 -5.46 11.29 5.52
N SER A 620 -4.15 11.50 5.37
CA SER A 620 -3.53 12.17 4.21
C SER A 620 -3.63 11.39 2.89
N GLN A 621 -3.99 10.11 2.94
CA GLN A 621 -4.18 9.26 1.77
C GLN A 621 -5.66 8.98 1.51
N SER A 622 -6.55 9.49 2.36
CA SER A 622 -7.99 9.34 2.22
C SER A 622 -8.53 10.36 1.22
N GLY A 623 -9.35 9.90 0.29
CA GLY A 623 -9.84 10.71 -0.82
C GLY A 623 -10.34 9.89 -2.00
N PHE A 624 -10.58 10.60 -3.10
CA PHE A 624 -10.93 10.03 -4.39
C PHE A 624 -9.69 9.71 -5.20
N TYR A 625 -9.63 8.49 -5.72
CA TYR A 625 -8.65 8.07 -6.71
C TYR A 625 -9.36 7.82 -8.04
N GLY A 626 -8.84 8.40 -9.12
CA GLY A 626 -9.35 8.21 -10.47
C GLY A 626 -8.27 7.60 -11.36
N ILE A 627 -8.66 6.88 -12.41
CA ILE A 627 -7.76 6.44 -13.48
C ILE A 627 -8.41 6.66 -14.85
N LYS A 628 -7.60 7.13 -15.79
CA LYS A 628 -8.01 7.38 -17.17
C LYS A 628 -7.01 6.77 -18.14
N LYS A 629 -7.48 6.20 -19.25
CA LYS A 629 -6.62 5.83 -20.38
C LYS A 629 -6.45 7.02 -21.33
N ILE A 630 -5.21 7.29 -21.74
CA ILE A 630 -4.88 8.25 -22.79
C ILE A 630 -4.75 7.48 -24.10
N GLU A 631 -5.63 7.79 -25.04
CA GLU A 631 -5.59 7.20 -26.37
C GLU A 631 -4.43 7.74 -27.18
N ILE A 632 -3.82 6.86 -27.98
CA ILE A 632 -2.80 7.23 -28.96
C ILE A 632 -3.53 7.46 -30.29
N PRO A 633 -3.55 8.70 -30.82
CA PRO A 633 -4.24 8.99 -32.07
C PRO A 633 -3.71 8.16 -33.24
N SER A 634 -4.61 7.65 -34.07
CA SER A 634 -4.31 6.76 -35.22
C SER A 634 -3.35 7.34 -36.25
N TYR A 635 -3.25 8.67 -36.32
CA TYR A 635 -2.37 9.37 -37.24
C TYR A 635 -0.92 9.49 -36.76
N TYR A 636 -0.58 9.07 -35.53
CA TYR A 636 0.80 8.98 -35.07
C TYR A 636 1.30 7.54 -35.21
N ASN A 637 2.48 7.37 -35.82
CA ASN A 637 3.26 6.13 -35.72
C ASN A 637 4.13 6.23 -34.47
N VAL A 638 3.88 5.38 -33.49
CA VAL A 638 4.53 5.44 -32.19
C VAL A 638 5.53 4.29 -32.03
N GLN A 639 6.76 4.68 -31.70
CA GLN A 639 7.87 3.80 -31.36
C GLN A 639 8.26 4.04 -29.90
N ILE A 640 8.34 2.98 -29.10
CA ILE A 640 8.74 3.04 -27.69
C ILE A 640 9.96 2.17 -27.51
N MET A 641 11.06 2.78 -27.05
CA MET A 641 12.29 2.07 -26.78
C MET A 641 12.64 2.19 -25.30
N SER A 642 12.60 1.07 -24.57
CA SER A 642 12.83 1.08 -23.13
C SER A 642 13.49 -0.20 -22.61
N ALA A 643 14.20 -0.09 -21.48
CA ALA A 643 14.71 -1.26 -20.77
C ALA A 643 13.63 -1.97 -19.95
N THR A 644 12.69 -1.21 -19.41
CA THR A 644 11.63 -1.71 -18.53
C THR A 644 10.35 -2.06 -19.28
N LEU A 645 10.39 -2.02 -20.62
CA LEU A 645 9.22 -2.30 -21.44
C LEU A 645 8.66 -3.69 -21.09
N ASP A 646 7.35 -3.77 -20.95
CA ASP A 646 6.65 -5.05 -20.79
C ASP A 646 5.46 -5.07 -21.77
N PRO A 647 5.51 -5.89 -22.84
CA PRO A 647 4.48 -5.91 -23.87
C PRO A 647 3.11 -6.30 -23.31
N TRP A 648 3.05 -7.04 -22.20
CA TRP A 648 1.79 -7.47 -21.59
C TRP A 648 0.88 -6.27 -21.25
N PHE A 649 1.43 -5.18 -20.71
CA PHE A 649 0.62 -4.00 -20.41
C PHE A 649 0.07 -3.33 -21.66
N TYR A 650 0.88 -3.24 -22.72
CA TYR A 650 0.49 -2.63 -23.98
C TYR A 650 -0.59 -3.47 -24.69
N GLU A 651 -0.45 -4.79 -24.70
CA GLU A 651 -1.44 -5.73 -25.25
C GLU A 651 -2.78 -5.66 -24.52
N LYS A 652 -2.76 -5.49 -23.19
CA LYS A 652 -4.00 -5.32 -22.40
C LYS A 652 -4.62 -3.94 -22.57
N MET A 653 -3.81 -2.91 -22.76
CA MET A 653 -4.26 -1.54 -22.91
C MET A 653 -4.76 -1.24 -24.34
N PHE A 654 -4.19 -1.89 -25.35
CA PHE A 654 -4.52 -1.73 -26.77
C PHE A 654 -4.71 -3.11 -27.44
N PRO A 655 -5.81 -3.82 -27.16
CA PRO A 655 -6.05 -5.14 -27.72
C PRO A 655 -6.29 -5.09 -29.23
N PHE A 656 -5.92 -6.15 -29.95
CA PHE A 656 -6.32 -6.32 -31.35
C PHE A 656 -7.85 -6.48 -31.47
N PRO A 657 -8.51 -5.85 -32.48
CA PRO A 657 -7.96 -5.13 -33.62
C PRO A 657 -7.78 -3.61 -33.44
N GLU A 658 -7.87 -3.07 -32.21
CA GLU A 658 -7.75 -1.61 -31.98
C GLU A 658 -6.38 -1.07 -32.40
N LYS A 659 -5.30 -1.82 -32.08
CA LYS A 659 -3.95 -1.53 -32.53
C LYS A 659 -3.16 -2.81 -32.80
N THR A 660 -2.30 -2.77 -33.81
CA THR A 660 -1.31 -3.83 -34.07
C THR A 660 -0.04 -3.53 -33.29
N ILE A 661 0.37 -4.44 -32.41
CA ILE A 661 1.58 -4.27 -31.60
C ILE A 661 2.73 -5.07 -32.21
N TYR A 662 3.80 -4.36 -32.58
CA TYR A 662 5.05 -4.95 -33.05
C TYR A 662 6.08 -4.95 -31.93
N TYR A 663 6.32 -6.11 -31.34
CA TYR A 663 7.29 -6.26 -30.26
C TYR A 663 8.60 -6.86 -30.76
N LYS A 664 9.72 -6.21 -30.42
CA LYS A 664 11.07 -6.75 -30.56
C LYS A 664 11.81 -6.63 -29.23
N GLU A 665 12.52 -7.68 -28.86
CA GLU A 665 13.44 -7.66 -27.72
C GLU A 665 14.87 -7.85 -28.18
N VAL A 666 15.75 -6.96 -27.72
CA VAL A 666 17.19 -7.10 -27.89
C VAL A 666 17.71 -8.09 -26.85
N GLY A 667 18.54 -9.04 -27.28
CA GLY A 667 19.12 -10.07 -26.41
C GLY A 667 19.82 -9.51 -25.16
N THR A 668 20.10 -10.37 -24.18
CA THR A 668 20.74 -9.93 -22.93
C THR A 668 22.21 -9.61 -23.18
N VAL A 669 22.67 -8.40 -22.84
CA VAL A 669 24.11 -8.08 -22.85
C VAL A 669 24.71 -8.45 -21.49
N PRO A 670 25.81 -9.23 -21.43
CA PRO A 670 26.47 -9.55 -20.17
C PRO A 670 26.95 -8.31 -19.41
N ASN A 671 26.85 -8.35 -18.08
CA ASN A 671 27.44 -7.32 -17.23
C ASN A 671 28.96 -7.49 -17.17
N LYS A 672 29.72 -6.38 -17.15
CA LYS A 672 31.18 -6.38 -16.95
C LYS A 672 31.59 -6.74 -15.52
N SER A 673 30.66 -6.58 -14.58
CA SER A 673 30.82 -6.88 -13.16
C SER A 673 29.62 -7.70 -12.67
N VAL A 674 29.82 -8.51 -11.65
CA VAL A 674 28.74 -9.32 -11.08
C VAL A 674 27.74 -8.40 -10.40
N VAL A 675 26.49 -8.46 -10.86
CA VAL A 675 25.35 -7.94 -10.12
C VAL A 675 24.85 -9.07 -9.22
N ILE A 676 24.67 -8.77 -7.94
CA ILE A 676 24.23 -9.73 -6.93
C ILE A 676 22.82 -9.35 -6.47
N GLN A 677 21.94 -10.33 -6.29
CA GLN A 677 20.65 -10.12 -5.64
C GLN A 677 20.48 -11.08 -4.45
N TYR A 678 19.91 -10.56 -3.37
CA TYR A 678 19.46 -11.30 -2.21
C TYR A 678 17.94 -11.22 -2.14
N THR A 679 17.30 -12.36 -2.37
CA THR A 679 15.84 -12.55 -2.36
C THR A 679 15.32 -13.15 -1.06
N GLY A 680 16.17 -13.44 -0.08
CA GLY A 680 15.76 -14.00 1.21
C GLY A 680 14.76 -13.14 2.01
N LYS A 681 14.72 -11.82 1.76
CA LYS A 681 13.75 -10.89 2.36
C LYS A 681 13.18 -9.93 1.32
N ALA A 682 11.93 -9.52 1.53
CA ALA A 682 11.26 -8.56 0.65
C ALA A 682 11.62 -7.11 0.93
N TYR A 683 11.97 -6.75 2.16
CA TYR A 683 12.21 -5.35 2.55
C TYR A 683 11.05 -4.44 2.09
N THR A 684 9.81 -4.87 2.33
CA THR A 684 8.62 -4.07 2.00
C THR A 684 8.63 -2.74 2.74
N ARG A 685 7.85 -1.74 2.28
CA ARG A 685 7.69 -0.47 3.01
C ARG A 685 7.36 -0.67 4.49
N LYS A 686 6.50 -1.63 4.84
CA LYS A 686 6.18 -1.93 6.25
C LYS A 686 7.41 -2.46 7.01
N GLN A 687 8.17 -3.37 6.41
CA GLN A 687 9.40 -3.87 7.05
C GLN A 687 10.43 -2.76 7.23
N VAL A 688 10.67 -1.96 6.21
CA VAL A 688 11.65 -0.89 6.23
C VAL A 688 11.24 0.22 7.19
N PHE A 689 10.01 0.74 7.13
CA PHE A 689 9.62 1.91 7.93
C PHE A 689 9.03 1.57 9.29
N SER A 690 8.22 0.52 9.38
CA SER A 690 7.53 0.15 10.62
C SER A 690 8.35 -0.82 11.47
N ASN A 691 8.90 -1.88 10.87
CA ASN A 691 9.70 -2.87 11.61
C ASN A 691 11.18 -2.48 11.74
N ARG A 692 11.60 -1.39 11.06
CA ARG A 692 12.99 -0.92 10.99
C ARG A 692 13.97 -2.00 10.50
N GLU A 693 13.53 -2.84 9.58
CA GLU A 693 14.34 -3.90 8.97
C GLU A 693 15.03 -3.40 7.69
N ILE A 694 16.36 -3.31 7.72
CA ILE A 694 17.22 -3.00 6.56
C ILE A 694 18.38 -4.01 6.46
N PRO A 695 18.91 -4.26 5.25
CA PRO A 695 20.13 -5.06 5.09
C PRO A 695 21.36 -4.31 5.64
N LEU A 696 22.45 -5.05 5.90
CA LEU A 696 23.74 -4.44 6.22
C LEU A 696 24.36 -3.92 4.91
N ILE A 697 24.70 -2.64 4.89
CA ILE A 697 25.23 -1.95 3.71
C ILE A 697 26.46 -1.14 4.14
N GLY A 698 27.54 -1.26 3.37
CA GLY A 698 28.77 -0.51 3.62
C GLY A 698 28.56 1.02 3.50
N PRO A 699 29.29 1.83 4.28
CA PRO A 699 29.04 3.27 4.42
C PRO A 699 29.26 4.07 3.12
N LYS A 700 30.08 3.57 2.20
CA LYS A 700 30.37 4.22 0.91
C LYS A 700 29.37 3.87 -0.20
N THR A 701 28.50 2.88 0.03
CA THR A 701 27.56 2.39 -0.98
C THR A 701 26.35 3.29 -1.11
N ILE A 702 26.05 3.73 -2.33
CA ILE A 702 24.89 4.58 -2.60
C ILE A 702 23.62 3.74 -2.57
N ILE A 703 22.63 4.15 -1.79
CA ILE A 703 21.38 3.42 -1.61
C ILE A 703 20.27 4.04 -2.47
N LEU A 704 19.61 3.20 -3.27
CA LEU A 704 18.37 3.49 -3.97
C LEU A 704 17.23 2.70 -3.30
N SER A 705 16.22 3.40 -2.77
CA SER A 705 15.09 2.77 -2.07
C SER A 705 13.80 3.60 -2.19
N TYR A 706 12.86 3.46 -1.25
CA TYR A 706 11.59 4.18 -1.22
C TYR A 706 11.76 5.68 -0.95
N LYS A 707 10.81 6.50 -1.41
CA LYS A 707 10.65 7.88 -0.92
C LYS A 707 10.48 7.86 0.61
N GLY A 708 11.18 8.74 1.33
CA GLY A 708 11.18 8.76 2.80
C GLY A 708 12.31 7.96 3.45
N PHE A 709 13.09 7.19 2.68
CA PHE A 709 14.13 6.31 3.24
C PHE A 709 15.27 7.10 3.88
N ARG A 710 15.69 8.22 3.28
CA ARG A 710 16.73 9.10 3.84
C ARG A 710 16.30 9.68 5.19
N GLU A 711 15.06 10.14 5.28
CA GLU A 711 14.48 10.69 6.49
C GLU A 711 14.38 9.62 7.59
N ALA A 712 14.08 8.38 7.22
CA ALA A 712 14.05 7.26 8.14
C ALA A 712 15.45 6.77 8.57
N TYR A 713 16.47 6.94 7.72
CA TYR A 713 17.84 6.44 7.89
C TYR A 713 18.89 7.48 7.48
N PRO A 714 19.00 8.62 8.19
CA PRO A 714 19.83 9.76 7.78
C PRO A 714 21.35 9.48 7.83
N HIS A 715 21.76 8.42 8.52
CA HIS A 715 23.16 7.99 8.65
C HIS A 715 23.66 7.15 7.47
N LEU A 716 22.77 6.76 6.55
CA LEU A 716 23.13 5.97 5.37
C LEU A 716 23.31 6.87 4.14
N ASN A 717 24.16 6.44 3.21
CA ASN A 717 24.42 7.15 1.96
C ASN A 717 23.27 6.94 0.94
N VAL A 718 22.09 7.45 1.26
CA VAL A 718 20.88 7.35 0.43
C VAL A 718 20.90 8.44 -0.63
N HIS A 719 20.61 8.09 -1.88
CA HIS A 719 20.58 9.07 -2.95
C HIS A 719 19.42 10.06 -2.78
N ASP A 720 19.72 11.35 -2.92
CA ASP A 720 18.78 12.46 -2.64
C ASP A 720 17.57 12.53 -3.58
N LYS A 721 17.79 12.30 -4.88
CA LYS A 721 16.75 12.42 -5.91
C LYS A 721 16.20 11.08 -6.40
N LEU A 722 17.06 10.09 -6.61
CA LEU A 722 16.70 8.77 -7.12
C LEU A 722 16.08 7.88 -6.04
N HIS A 723 14.84 7.48 -6.26
CA HIS A 723 14.09 6.56 -5.40
C HIS A 723 13.04 5.83 -6.23
N PHE A 724 12.46 4.74 -5.74
CA PHE A 724 11.35 4.06 -6.42
C PHE A 724 10.21 5.05 -6.73
N GLY A 725 9.79 5.10 -7.99
CA GLY A 725 8.86 6.10 -8.53
C GLY A 725 9.53 7.34 -9.14
N ASN A 726 10.84 7.52 -8.98
CA ASN A 726 11.63 8.61 -9.57
C ASN A 726 13.03 8.11 -9.99
N LEU A 727 13.06 7.13 -10.88
CA LEU A 727 14.29 6.53 -11.40
C LEU A 727 14.59 6.93 -12.86
N GLU A 728 13.65 7.52 -13.57
CA GLU A 728 13.80 7.86 -14.99
C GLU A 728 14.60 9.15 -15.22
N GLY A 729 15.24 9.23 -16.40
CA GLY A 729 15.74 10.50 -16.96
C GLY A 729 16.86 11.22 -16.19
N LEU A 730 17.42 10.62 -15.14
CA LEU A 730 18.55 11.16 -14.39
C LEU A 730 19.75 10.21 -14.50
N ASN A 731 20.88 10.76 -14.94
CA ASN A 731 22.18 10.11 -14.86
C ASN A 731 23.11 10.93 -13.95
N PRO A 732 22.99 10.82 -12.62
CA PRO A 732 23.81 11.60 -11.69
C PRO A 732 25.31 11.29 -11.78
N TRP A 733 25.68 10.24 -12.52
CA TRP A 733 27.05 9.73 -12.60
C TRP A 733 27.74 10.06 -13.94
N GLN A 734 27.11 10.86 -14.82
CA GLN A 734 27.63 11.18 -16.16
C GLN A 734 29.06 11.74 -16.13
N ASN A 735 29.32 12.62 -15.17
CA ASN A 735 30.58 13.36 -15.06
C ASN A 735 31.56 12.71 -14.09
N GLN A 736 31.28 11.48 -13.63
CA GLN A 736 32.25 10.78 -12.80
C GLN A 736 33.41 10.26 -13.64
N PRO A 737 34.64 10.26 -13.09
CA PRO A 737 35.80 9.68 -13.76
C PRO A 737 35.52 8.22 -14.14
N LYS A 738 35.86 7.82 -15.37
CA LYS A 738 35.56 6.48 -15.91
C LYS A 738 36.25 5.34 -15.15
N ASP A 739 37.31 5.67 -14.43
CA ASP A 739 38.12 4.82 -13.54
C ASP A 739 37.50 4.66 -12.13
N LYS A 740 36.55 5.52 -11.75
CA LYS A 740 35.89 5.41 -10.44
C LYS A 740 34.80 4.34 -10.47
N ILE A 741 35.02 3.26 -9.74
CA ILE A 741 34.02 2.21 -9.54
C ILE A 741 32.95 2.68 -8.55
N LEU A 742 31.69 2.67 -8.97
CA LEU A 742 30.54 2.94 -8.11
C LEU A 742 30.01 1.66 -7.49
N SER A 743 29.65 1.75 -6.20
CA SER A 743 28.89 0.71 -5.49
C SER A 743 27.47 1.20 -5.23
N ILE A 744 26.47 0.50 -5.76
CA ILE A 744 25.05 0.82 -5.60
C ILE A 744 24.32 -0.34 -4.89
N ALA A 745 23.56 -0.01 -3.85
CA ALA A 745 22.63 -0.92 -3.20
C ALA A 745 21.18 -0.54 -3.55
N VAL A 746 20.41 -1.48 -4.10
CA VAL A 746 18.96 -1.33 -4.30
C VAL A 746 18.25 -2.04 -3.17
N VAL A 747 17.44 -1.34 -2.38
CA VAL A 747 16.81 -1.90 -1.17
C VAL A 747 15.30 -1.78 -1.25
N GLY A 748 14.60 -2.92 -1.30
CA GLY A 748 13.15 -2.99 -1.22
C GLY A 748 12.51 -3.80 -2.34
N THR A 749 11.27 -4.22 -2.11
CA THR A 749 10.39 -4.77 -3.16
C THR A 749 9.31 -3.72 -3.45
N PRO A 750 9.41 -2.92 -4.53
CA PRO A 750 8.54 -1.78 -4.79
C PRO A 750 7.17 -2.21 -5.32
N VAL A 751 6.45 -3.01 -4.54
CA VAL A 751 5.06 -3.37 -4.84
C VAL A 751 4.14 -2.16 -4.73
N GLU A 752 3.17 -2.14 -5.63
CA GLU A 752 2.24 -1.04 -5.80
C GLU A 752 1.13 -1.08 -4.73
N ARG A 753 0.47 0.07 -4.48
CA ARG A 753 -0.63 0.12 -3.51
C ARG A 753 -1.83 -0.65 -4.03
N LEU A 754 -2.60 -1.25 -3.11
CA LEU A 754 -3.81 -2.00 -3.45
C LEU A 754 -4.77 -1.20 -4.34
N ILE A 755 -5.05 0.05 -3.98
CA ILE A 755 -5.95 0.91 -4.76
C ILE A 755 -5.46 1.10 -6.20
N ASN A 756 -4.16 1.31 -6.39
CA ASN A 756 -3.56 1.50 -7.70
C ASN A 756 -3.64 0.19 -8.51
N VAL A 757 -3.34 -0.95 -7.89
CA VAL A 757 -3.45 -2.28 -8.52
C VAL A 757 -4.88 -2.57 -8.98
N GLU A 758 -5.89 -2.23 -8.18
CA GLU A 758 -7.30 -2.40 -8.54
C GLU A 758 -7.74 -1.45 -9.67
N LEU A 759 -7.26 -0.20 -9.68
CA LEU A 759 -7.51 0.75 -10.76
C LEU A 759 -6.87 0.29 -12.07
N TYR A 760 -5.61 -0.17 -12.03
CA TYR A 760 -4.94 -0.77 -13.17
C TYR A 760 -5.68 -2.01 -13.69
N ALA A 761 -6.16 -2.88 -12.80
CA ALA A 761 -6.89 -4.06 -13.23
C ALA A 761 -8.19 -3.70 -13.96
N ASN A 762 -8.91 -2.65 -13.54
CA ASN A 762 -10.12 -2.21 -14.25
C ASN A 762 -9.81 -1.57 -15.61
N ILE A 763 -8.85 -0.65 -15.68
CA ILE A 763 -8.55 0.05 -16.94
C ILE A 763 -7.99 -0.92 -18.00
N LEU A 764 -7.35 -2.01 -17.57
CA LEU A 764 -6.86 -3.10 -18.41
C LEU A 764 -7.92 -4.19 -18.68
N ASN A 765 -9.17 -3.99 -18.25
CA ASN A 765 -10.29 -4.93 -18.39
C ASN A 765 -10.01 -6.34 -17.85
N LEU A 766 -9.30 -6.43 -16.72
CA LEU A 766 -8.94 -7.69 -16.07
C LEU A 766 -9.96 -8.04 -14.98
N ASP A 767 -10.40 -9.30 -14.96
CA ASP A 767 -11.25 -9.77 -13.86
C ASP A 767 -10.42 -10.10 -12.63
N TYR A 768 -10.81 -9.50 -11.50
CA TYR A 768 -10.15 -9.72 -10.22
C TYR A 768 -11.10 -9.78 -9.02
N LYS A 769 -12.41 -9.79 -9.27
CA LYS A 769 -13.40 -9.79 -8.18
C LYS A 769 -13.33 -11.12 -7.43
N SER A 770 -13.15 -11.05 -6.11
CA SER A 770 -13.21 -12.24 -5.25
C SER A 770 -14.65 -12.54 -4.86
N ARG A 771 -14.93 -13.78 -4.45
CA ARG A 771 -16.24 -14.18 -3.85
C ARG A 771 -16.62 -13.30 -2.64
N LEU A 772 -15.63 -12.69 -1.97
CA LEU A 772 -15.80 -11.85 -0.79
C LEU A 772 -15.80 -10.34 -1.12
N GLY A 773 -15.76 -9.96 -2.40
CA GLY A 773 -15.82 -8.56 -2.84
C GLY A 773 -14.56 -7.71 -2.56
N LYS A 774 -13.49 -8.30 -2.01
CA LYS A 774 -12.19 -7.64 -1.76
C LYS A 774 -11.01 -8.49 -2.23
N PRO A 775 -9.98 -7.89 -2.85
CA PRO A 775 -8.73 -8.60 -3.13
C PRO A 775 -8.10 -9.16 -1.85
N GLN A 776 -7.83 -10.46 -1.84
CA GLN A 776 -7.15 -11.14 -0.73
C GLN A 776 -5.69 -11.36 -1.10
N LYS A 777 -4.80 -11.23 -0.11
CA LYS A 777 -3.38 -11.59 -0.23
C LYS A 777 -3.07 -12.83 0.59
N LYS A 778 -2.31 -13.74 0.00
CA LYS A 778 -1.72 -14.89 0.68
C LYS A 778 -0.28 -15.09 0.22
N TYR A 779 0.40 -16.00 0.90
CA TYR A 779 1.68 -16.46 0.44
C TYR A 779 1.47 -17.42 -0.74
N GLN A 780 1.82 -16.97 -1.95
CA GLN A 780 1.84 -17.79 -3.16
C GLN A 780 3.17 -18.57 -3.19
N GLU A 781 3.08 -19.88 -3.35
CA GLU A 781 4.27 -20.74 -3.34
C GLU A 781 4.99 -20.77 -4.71
N GLU A 782 4.27 -20.47 -5.79
CA GLU A 782 4.79 -20.52 -7.17
C GLU A 782 4.27 -19.33 -7.96
N ILE A 783 5.12 -18.32 -8.13
CA ILE A 783 4.93 -17.23 -9.10
C ILE A 783 5.98 -17.40 -10.18
N THR A 784 5.52 -17.36 -11.42
CA THR A 784 6.40 -17.45 -12.58
C THR A 784 6.68 -16.05 -13.10
N LEU A 785 7.96 -15.74 -13.30
CA LEU A 785 8.43 -14.59 -14.06
C LEU A 785 9.24 -15.08 -15.25
N GLU A 786 8.88 -14.58 -16.42
CA GLU A 786 9.56 -14.91 -17.67
C GLU A 786 10.49 -13.75 -18.05
N PHE A 787 11.77 -14.08 -18.16
CA PHE A 787 12.78 -13.24 -18.78
C PHE A 787 13.26 -13.93 -20.06
N THR A 788 13.80 -13.15 -21.00
CA THR A 788 14.35 -13.66 -22.27
C THR A 788 15.42 -14.72 -22.06
N ASP A 789 16.22 -14.58 -21.00
CA ASP A 789 17.35 -15.46 -20.68
C ASP A 789 16.99 -16.56 -19.68
N ARG A 790 15.85 -16.47 -18.99
CA ARG A 790 15.42 -17.49 -18.02
C ARG A 790 13.96 -17.32 -17.62
N THR A 791 13.31 -18.45 -17.32
CA THR A 791 12.09 -18.46 -16.51
C THR A 791 12.45 -18.70 -15.05
N VAL A 792 11.85 -17.93 -14.16
CA VAL A 792 12.08 -17.99 -12.73
C VAL A 792 10.78 -18.26 -12.00
N ILE A 793 10.77 -19.30 -11.18
CA ILE A 793 9.69 -19.56 -10.22
C ILE A 793 10.16 -19.13 -8.84
N PHE A 794 9.36 -18.32 -8.16
CA PHE A 794 9.66 -17.87 -6.82
C PHE A 794 8.39 -17.70 -5.98
N PRO A 795 8.51 -17.82 -4.66
CA PRO A 795 7.40 -17.62 -3.75
C PRO A 795 7.32 -16.17 -3.25
N PHE A 796 6.10 -15.64 -3.12
CA PHE A 796 5.88 -14.26 -2.71
C PHE A 796 4.54 -14.06 -1.99
N TYR A 797 4.51 -13.13 -1.02
CA TYR A 797 3.26 -12.73 -0.38
C TYR A 797 2.55 -11.68 -1.25
N THR A 798 1.52 -12.12 -1.98
CA THR A 798 0.83 -11.34 -3.00
C THR A 798 -0.65 -11.76 -3.09
N TYR A 799 -1.36 -11.30 -4.11
CA TYR A 799 -2.77 -11.55 -4.33
C TYR A 799 -3.11 -13.02 -4.61
N GLU A 800 -4.34 -13.42 -4.26
CA GLU A 800 -4.89 -14.71 -4.67
C GLU A 800 -5.23 -14.75 -6.17
N ASN A 801 -5.72 -13.63 -6.69
CA ASN A 801 -6.09 -13.49 -8.09
C ASN A 801 -4.85 -13.28 -8.96
N LYS A 802 -4.70 -14.11 -10.01
CA LYS A 802 -3.53 -14.08 -10.90
C LYS A 802 -3.34 -12.75 -11.62
N ASN A 803 -4.41 -12.09 -12.09
CA ASN A 803 -4.30 -10.80 -12.78
C ASN A 803 -3.71 -9.71 -11.88
N LEU A 804 -4.08 -9.68 -10.60
CA LEU A 804 -3.48 -8.74 -9.64
C LEU A 804 -2.02 -9.08 -9.31
N VAL A 805 -1.67 -10.38 -9.30
CA VAL A 805 -0.28 -10.82 -9.16
C VAL A 805 0.56 -10.34 -10.34
N GLU A 806 0.07 -10.51 -11.58
CA GLU A 806 0.77 -10.05 -12.79
C GLU A 806 1.07 -8.55 -12.72
N ILE A 807 0.07 -7.72 -12.41
CA ILE A 807 0.26 -6.27 -12.27
C ILE A 807 1.30 -5.95 -11.19
N GLU A 808 1.12 -6.48 -9.98
CA GLU A 808 1.99 -6.16 -8.84
C GLU A 808 3.44 -6.56 -9.10
N VAL A 809 3.66 -7.77 -9.61
CA VAL A 809 5.00 -8.32 -9.80
C VAL A 809 5.70 -7.65 -10.99
N ARG A 810 5.01 -7.46 -12.13
CA ARG A 810 5.60 -6.82 -13.31
C ARG A 810 5.98 -5.36 -13.03
N MET A 811 5.10 -4.58 -12.42
CA MET A 811 5.41 -3.18 -12.06
C MET A 811 6.59 -3.07 -11.09
N ALA A 812 6.65 -3.96 -10.09
CA ALA A 812 7.77 -3.98 -9.16
C ALA A 812 9.08 -4.40 -9.85
N SER A 813 9.02 -5.37 -10.78
CA SER A 813 10.17 -5.78 -11.60
C SER A 813 10.70 -4.62 -12.44
N GLN A 814 9.83 -3.85 -13.11
CA GLN A 814 10.22 -2.68 -13.89
C GLN A 814 10.99 -1.65 -13.06
N GLN A 815 10.52 -1.35 -11.84
CA GLN A 815 11.20 -0.41 -10.93
C GLN A 815 12.57 -0.93 -10.48
N LEU A 816 12.70 -2.24 -10.22
CA LEU A 816 13.96 -2.86 -9.83
C LEU A 816 14.96 -2.88 -10.98
N GLU A 817 14.54 -3.26 -12.19
CA GLU A 817 15.35 -3.22 -13.40
C GLU A 817 15.86 -1.80 -13.69
N GLN A 818 15.01 -0.79 -13.49
CA GLN A 818 15.38 0.60 -13.67
C GLN A 818 16.40 1.07 -12.63
N ALA A 819 16.26 0.65 -11.37
CA ALA A 819 17.17 1.01 -10.28
C ALA A 819 18.55 0.38 -10.47
N ILE A 820 18.59 -0.92 -10.76
CA ILE A 820 19.82 -1.69 -11.04
C ILE A 820 20.51 -1.12 -12.28
N GLY A 821 19.72 -0.80 -13.31
CA GLY A 821 20.18 -0.20 -14.55
C GLY A 821 20.89 1.14 -14.41
N ARG A 822 20.68 1.88 -13.30
CA ARG A 822 21.39 3.15 -13.03
C ARG A 822 22.91 2.94 -12.89
N ALA A 823 23.35 1.73 -12.57
CA ALA A 823 24.77 1.40 -12.49
C ALA A 823 25.44 1.19 -13.86
N ARG A 824 24.68 0.95 -14.95
CA ARG A 824 25.21 0.75 -16.31
C ARG A 824 26.31 -0.34 -16.39
N THR A 825 26.11 -1.43 -15.67
CA THR A 825 27.06 -2.54 -15.51
C THR A 825 27.44 -3.25 -16.81
N THR A 826 26.67 -3.10 -17.88
CA THR A 826 27.00 -3.58 -19.23
C THR A 826 28.16 -2.82 -19.89
N ARG A 827 28.44 -1.58 -19.45
CA ARG A 827 29.51 -0.72 -19.99
C ARG A 827 30.66 -0.46 -19.02
N ILE A 828 30.35 -0.38 -17.73
CA ILE A 828 31.27 0.03 -16.66
C ILE A 828 31.27 -1.06 -15.59
N ALA A 829 32.42 -1.36 -14.99
CA ALA A 829 32.57 -2.38 -13.95
C ALA A 829 32.04 -1.94 -12.57
N ASN A 830 30.87 -1.29 -12.51
CA ASN A 830 30.24 -0.85 -11.27
C ASN A 830 29.71 -2.03 -10.45
N LYS A 831 29.78 -1.95 -9.13
CA LYS A 831 29.30 -2.99 -8.21
C LYS A 831 27.83 -2.73 -7.87
N VAL A 832 26.96 -3.74 -7.98
CA VAL A 832 25.54 -3.62 -7.64
C VAL A 832 25.08 -4.77 -6.78
N VAL A 833 24.41 -4.44 -5.68
CA VAL A 833 23.75 -5.40 -4.81
C VAL A 833 22.27 -5.04 -4.68
N CYS A 834 21.38 -5.98 -4.94
CA CYS A 834 19.94 -5.79 -4.84
C CYS A 834 19.37 -6.62 -3.67
N PHE A 835 18.59 -6.00 -2.81
CA PHE A 835 17.92 -6.62 -1.67
C PHE A 835 16.41 -6.56 -1.89
N SER A 836 15.87 -7.58 -2.57
CA SER A 836 14.48 -7.61 -2.99
C SER A 836 14.00 -9.04 -3.22
N ARG A 837 12.74 -9.32 -2.88
CA ARG A 837 12.17 -10.67 -3.02
C ARG A 837 11.84 -11.03 -4.46
N ILE A 838 11.52 -10.04 -5.30
CA ILE A 838 11.19 -10.26 -6.70
C ILE A 838 12.49 -10.39 -7.50
N PRO A 839 12.77 -11.54 -8.13
CA PRO A 839 13.96 -11.74 -8.95
C PRO A 839 13.98 -10.78 -10.14
N THR A 840 15.16 -10.40 -10.61
CA THR A 840 15.33 -9.52 -11.78
C THR A 840 16.28 -10.10 -12.81
N ARG A 841 16.20 -9.62 -14.06
CA ARG A 841 16.96 -10.15 -15.21
C ARG A 841 18.48 -9.96 -15.07
N GLY A 842 19.27 -10.94 -15.51
CA GLY A 842 20.72 -10.81 -15.64
C GLY A 842 21.51 -10.75 -14.33
N ILE A 843 20.96 -11.30 -13.24
CA ILE A 843 21.54 -11.21 -11.89
C ILE A 843 21.77 -12.60 -11.26
N VAL A 844 22.90 -12.72 -10.55
CA VAL A 844 23.25 -13.89 -9.72
C VAL A 844 22.52 -13.77 -8.38
N ASP A 845 21.62 -14.71 -8.09
CA ASP A 845 20.95 -14.80 -6.80
C ASP A 845 21.86 -15.49 -5.77
N LYS A 846 22.17 -14.79 -4.67
CA LYS A 846 23.01 -15.26 -3.55
C LYS A 846 22.25 -15.40 -2.23
N SER A 847 20.92 -15.54 -2.28
CA SER A 847 20.05 -15.63 -1.09
C SER A 847 20.46 -16.68 -0.04
N TYR A 848 21.11 -17.76 -0.47
CA TYR A 848 21.58 -18.83 0.42
C TYR A 848 22.86 -18.47 1.20
N GLU A 849 23.62 -17.45 0.75
CA GLU A 849 24.87 -17.01 1.38
C GLU A 849 24.65 -15.92 2.46
N TYR A 850 23.44 -15.34 2.55
CA TYR A 850 23.18 -14.20 3.43
C TYR A 850 23.11 -14.59 4.92
N SER A 851 22.85 -15.85 5.27
CA SER A 851 22.88 -16.32 6.66
C SER A 851 24.30 -16.50 7.22
N SER A 852 25.32 -16.45 6.37
CA SER A 852 26.75 -16.56 6.70
C SER A 852 27.51 -15.23 6.54
N PHE A 853 26.80 -14.11 6.37
CA PHE A 853 27.42 -12.82 6.07
C PHE A 853 28.22 -12.27 7.28
N ASN A 854 29.55 -12.36 7.21
CA ASN A 854 30.47 -11.62 8.07
C ASN A 854 30.77 -10.27 7.40
N PRO A 855 30.28 -9.13 7.93
CA PRO A 855 30.46 -7.82 7.29
C PRO A 855 31.93 -7.34 7.25
N TYR A 856 32.86 -8.05 7.91
CA TYR A 856 34.28 -7.70 7.95
C TYR A 856 35.17 -8.48 6.96
N GLU A 857 34.67 -9.50 6.26
CA GLU A 857 35.45 -10.21 5.22
C GLU A 857 35.37 -9.54 3.84
N HIS A 858 34.57 -8.48 3.74
CA HIS A 858 34.36 -7.71 2.53
C HIS A 858 34.51 -6.21 2.80
N ASP A 859 35.62 -5.81 3.43
CA ASP A 859 36.37 -4.70 2.84
C ASP A 859 36.86 -5.19 1.46
N LEU A 860 35.96 -5.05 0.48
CA LEU A 860 36.21 -5.38 -0.93
C LEU A 860 37.09 -4.29 -1.53
N ASP A 861 38.37 -4.28 -1.14
CA ASP A 861 39.42 -3.68 -1.97
C ASP A 861 39.42 -4.33 -3.36
#